data_AF-A0A0V1BZ01-F1
#
_entry.id   AF-A0A0V1BZ01-F1
#
_cell.length_a   1.000
_cell.length_b   1.000
_cell.length_c   1.000
_cell.angle_alpha   90.00
_cell.angle_beta   90.00
_cell.angle_gamma   90.00
#
_symmetry.space_group_name_H-M   'P 1'
#
loop_
_entity.id
_entity.type
_entity.pdbx_description
1 polymer ?
#
loop_
_entity_poly.entity_id
_entity_poly.type
_entity_poly.pdbx_seq_one_letter_code
_entity_poly.pdbx_strand_id
1 'polypeptide(L)'
;MTIFLILYETAKNCGLVFGVAVLTFYLIKILCTLLAESGSVHATTPQLKGHHWTLVDAFDAGYYCNVCNDSIYHGLECDYCGIVTDVSCMKKAEQSISCKSVADVNKLEHLWVPGNLPLNSVCCVCFHNCGVGFGLNNLRCSWCQRTAHDACRHRISPNCDLSTIHNLSDNLHSWSPVVVFANRFSGSGEGYLVLKAFRRVLNPIQVCDLSRQSPKLGLELLNKIKDISKMVVLVAGGDGTVGWVFSAIEEISWPENRRPTVAVLPLGTGNDLSRVLGWGDGHSGIVDAAGILQQLSQATPVKLDRWLVSVTSPTKLGMKWSKSEYKMNNYLSVGVDALVTLNFHNRRHSLPRVLSGRFMNKFLFFTYGTKDVLERMCRNLHLHVELQLDDKPVELPELEGVVVLNIPCWGAGVKPWQMGKGGPPQLIDDGLLEVGLSEPYRIGQAKKVQIRIKDCSLPMQVDGEPWRQGPSTILITHFGHASIFASEQAMMMAKVNCVYLSSEAYLVCLIHAYANEREEVMGLLIGYTDEQTGCCHVTNTVQLKRLVKRSDRVEMTPETLSEAIIYADNLNAVNDSLDESVRKKPVRVIGWYHSHPHITVYPSGVDNHTQCEYQNALDPMWIGIIFSVYNTDERSGIGRLNYLAFQSFENGHYSVPVMIVPKLEPAIDSILSERIGALTELCFAEESDAFEKAVQSFNFDDNLQQLNTLAYSHNVSTYTTNVCSTIRGFVHPLLAYLTDRSRHSNYNLVADALNKSSNDDRLGVSNWLCSIGCLILQCHRIMIFYLQKEHQLWTVRDCLLKVPHMTLSTIGYDLFSLMIFLLCLERVTAFYKLGLHYVIFDIDRTLLILISCFLIISVKIAAAWAIAFMDMHRKVSALCHMRECINPIIYRSTAWTYMIIGYLTVVFYLATVALLLHRRNTTCTIMRQMQLNRERSIARSIAFVILCTFVCQILPWTLELVLTDKHVLHSVSLPLRTMNWSLTPTIYLVIHPDLRKQMKNFFHRIRACSQQSRGNLNLNSVYVGYPIN
;
A
#
# COMPACT_ATOMS: atom_id res chain seq x y z
N MET A 1 -16.00 -23.77 -20.90
CA MET A 1 -15.46 -23.65 -19.53
C MET A 1 -13.95 -23.81 -19.46
N THR A 2 -13.33 -24.87 -19.99
CA THR A 2 -11.86 -25.07 -19.93
C THR A 2 -11.07 -23.92 -20.56
N ILE A 3 -11.52 -23.41 -21.72
CA ILE A 3 -10.96 -22.21 -22.35
C ILE A 3 -11.10 -21.01 -21.41
N PHE A 4 -12.31 -20.77 -20.89
CA PHE A 4 -12.61 -19.66 -19.98
C PHE A 4 -11.79 -19.67 -18.67
N LEU A 5 -11.45 -20.85 -18.16
CA LEU A 5 -10.59 -21.03 -16.98
C LEU A 5 -9.11 -20.82 -17.28
N ILE A 6 -8.65 -21.20 -18.47
CA ILE A 6 -7.31 -20.83 -18.96
C ILE A 6 -7.26 -19.30 -19.10
N LEU A 7 -8.29 -18.66 -19.67
CA LEU A 7 -8.34 -17.19 -19.78
C LEU A 7 -8.31 -16.50 -18.42
N TYR A 8 -9.01 -17.07 -17.41
CA TYR A 8 -9.07 -16.54 -16.06
C TYR A 8 -7.72 -16.66 -15.32
N GLU A 9 -7.05 -17.83 -15.37
CA GLU A 9 -5.73 -17.98 -14.72
C GLU A 9 -4.58 -17.32 -15.49
N THR A 10 -4.71 -17.18 -16.82
CA THR A 10 -3.74 -16.40 -17.61
C THR A 10 -3.92 -14.90 -17.34
N ALA A 11 -5.16 -14.41 -17.19
CA ALA A 11 -5.43 -13.01 -16.82
C ALA A 11 -4.95 -12.66 -15.40
N LYS A 12 -4.99 -13.60 -14.46
CA LYS A 12 -4.54 -13.43 -13.08
C LYS A 12 -3.03 -13.23 -12.96
N ASN A 13 -2.25 -13.85 -13.86
CA ASN A 13 -0.78 -13.79 -13.86
C ASN A 13 -0.19 -12.81 -14.90
N CYS A 14 -1.00 -12.28 -15.84
CA CYS A 14 -0.55 -11.37 -16.92
C CYS A 14 -0.97 -9.91 -16.72
N GLY A 15 -1.37 -9.51 -15.51
CA GLY A 15 -1.87 -8.15 -15.20
C GLY A 15 -0.95 -7.02 -15.65
N LEU A 16 0.37 -7.22 -15.65
CA LEU A 16 1.35 -6.23 -16.09
C LEU A 16 1.36 -6.05 -17.63
N VAL A 17 1.28 -7.14 -18.40
CA VAL A 17 1.36 -7.09 -19.88
C VAL A 17 0.02 -6.68 -20.50
N PHE A 18 -1.09 -7.19 -19.96
CA PHE A 18 -2.42 -6.70 -20.29
C PHE A 18 -2.56 -5.23 -19.87
N GLY A 19 -2.05 -4.89 -18.69
CA GLY A 19 -1.94 -3.52 -18.18
C GLY A 19 -1.17 -2.60 -19.12
N VAL A 20 0.03 -2.98 -19.59
CA VAL A 20 0.86 -2.17 -20.51
C VAL A 20 0.25 -2.06 -21.91
N ALA A 21 -0.37 -3.11 -22.45
CA ALA A 21 -1.04 -3.05 -23.75
C ALA A 21 -2.30 -2.16 -23.70
N VAL A 22 -3.07 -2.24 -22.61
CA VAL A 22 -4.19 -1.34 -22.31
C VAL A 22 -3.67 0.07 -22.06
N LEU A 23 -2.58 0.25 -21.31
CA LEU A 23 -1.95 1.54 -21.05
C LEU A 23 -1.49 2.19 -22.34
N THR A 24 -0.88 1.42 -23.25
CA THR A 24 -0.37 1.93 -24.54
C THR A 24 -1.54 2.32 -25.45
N PHE A 25 -2.61 1.54 -25.46
CA PHE A 25 -3.86 1.91 -26.13
C PHE A 25 -4.48 3.19 -25.55
N TYR A 26 -4.54 3.32 -24.23
CA TYR A 26 -5.06 4.52 -23.55
C TYR A 26 -4.13 5.73 -23.68
N LEU A 27 -2.81 5.55 -23.68
CA LEU A 27 -1.83 6.61 -23.88
C LEU A 27 -1.89 7.15 -25.31
N ILE A 28 -2.06 6.27 -26.31
CA ILE A 28 -2.29 6.68 -27.71
C ILE A 28 -3.66 7.39 -27.83
N LYS A 29 -4.70 6.89 -27.15
CA LYS A 29 -6.01 7.54 -27.08
C LYS A 29 -5.91 8.94 -26.45
N ILE A 30 -5.23 9.07 -25.31
CA ILE A 30 -4.98 10.33 -24.60
C ILE A 30 -4.17 11.28 -25.47
N LEU A 31 -3.12 10.82 -26.14
CA LEU A 31 -2.32 11.63 -27.07
C LEU A 31 -3.18 12.17 -28.22
N CYS A 32 -4.11 11.37 -28.75
CA CYS A 32 -5.08 11.80 -29.76
C CYS A 32 -6.15 12.75 -29.21
N THR A 33 -6.57 12.61 -27.95
CA THR A 33 -7.52 13.52 -27.27
C THR A 33 -6.86 14.87 -26.94
N LEU A 34 -5.60 14.86 -26.49
CA LEU A 34 -4.80 16.05 -26.20
C LEU A 34 -4.52 16.89 -27.46
N LEU A 35 -4.45 16.25 -28.63
CA LEU A 35 -4.38 16.94 -29.92
C LEU A 35 -5.73 17.51 -30.39
N ALA A 36 -6.84 17.14 -29.74
CA ALA A 36 -8.20 17.58 -30.09
C ALA A 36 -8.80 18.61 -29.10
N GLU A 37 -8.21 18.81 -27.92
CA GLU A 37 -8.71 19.72 -26.88
C GLU A 37 -8.13 21.13 -26.97
N SER A 38 -8.56 21.89 -27.97
CA SER A 38 -8.57 23.34 -27.92
C SER A 38 -10.02 23.81 -27.68
N GLY A 39 -10.52 23.63 -26.45
CA GLY A 39 -11.82 24.22 -26.08
C GLY A 39 -12.49 23.60 -24.86
N SER A 40 -11.99 23.86 -23.65
CA SER A 40 -12.76 23.64 -22.43
C SER A 40 -13.55 24.92 -22.07
N VAL A 41 -14.87 24.79 -22.06
CA VAL A 41 -15.82 25.84 -21.68
C VAL A 41 -15.93 25.87 -20.16
N HIS A 42 -15.41 26.92 -19.53
CA HIS A 42 -15.68 27.22 -18.12
C HIS A 42 -17.08 27.83 -17.98
N ALA A 43 -18.01 27.10 -17.36
CA ALA A 43 -19.33 27.62 -17.02
C ALA A 43 -19.34 28.26 -15.61
N THR A 44 -19.31 29.59 -15.63
CA THR A 44 -20.06 30.57 -14.81
C THR A 44 -19.98 30.61 -13.27
N THR A 45 -19.99 31.87 -12.82
CA THR A 45 -19.93 32.47 -11.48
C THR A 45 -20.88 31.85 -10.43
N PRO A 46 -20.57 31.96 -9.12
CA PRO A 46 -21.40 31.40 -8.05
C PRO A 46 -22.70 32.21 -7.91
N GLN A 47 -23.82 31.65 -8.36
CA GLN A 47 -25.14 32.16 -8.01
C GLN A 47 -25.72 31.35 -6.84
N LEU A 48 -26.24 32.04 -5.83
CA LEU A 48 -26.92 31.48 -4.65
C LEU A 48 -28.34 30.93 -4.96
N LYS A 49 -28.70 30.85 -6.24
CA LYS A 49 -29.95 30.29 -6.77
C LYS A 49 -29.62 29.47 -8.02
N GLY A 50 -30.22 28.28 -8.15
CA GLY A 50 -30.07 27.40 -9.32
C GLY A 50 -29.18 26.18 -9.10
N HIS A 51 -28.97 25.40 -10.16
CA HIS A 51 -28.09 24.22 -10.14
C HIS A 51 -26.62 24.63 -10.25
N HIS A 52 -25.73 23.86 -9.61
CA HIS A 52 -24.29 24.04 -9.77
C HIS A 52 -23.73 22.88 -10.58
N TRP A 53 -23.54 23.11 -11.88
CA TRP A 53 -23.16 22.08 -12.83
C TRP A 53 -21.66 21.81 -12.86
N THR A 54 -21.30 20.54 -12.80
CA THR A 54 -19.96 20.01 -12.99
C THR A 54 -19.97 19.07 -14.19
N LEU A 55 -19.02 19.25 -15.12
CA LEU A 55 -18.86 18.34 -16.26
C LEU A 55 -18.27 17.01 -15.79
N VAL A 56 -18.86 15.91 -16.26
CA VAL A 56 -18.42 14.55 -15.95
C VAL A 56 -18.06 13.86 -17.27
N ASP A 57 -16.77 13.59 -17.44
CA ASP A 57 -16.19 13.06 -18.69
C ASP A 57 -16.67 11.64 -19.01
N ALA A 58 -16.91 10.83 -17.97
CA ALA A 58 -17.48 9.49 -18.09
C ALA A 58 -18.30 9.13 -16.84
N PHE A 59 -19.60 8.87 -17.00
CA PHE A 59 -20.41 8.19 -16.01
C PHE A 59 -20.18 6.68 -16.11
N ASP A 60 -20.31 5.96 -14.98
CA ASP A 60 -20.37 4.51 -15.00
C ASP A 60 -21.57 4.03 -15.85
N ALA A 61 -21.56 2.78 -16.32
CA ALA A 61 -22.66 2.26 -17.14
C ALA A 61 -24.00 2.33 -16.38
N GLY A 62 -25.02 2.96 -16.96
CA GLY A 62 -26.40 2.97 -16.43
C GLY A 62 -26.97 4.32 -15.98
N TYR A 63 -26.32 5.45 -16.28
CA TYR A 63 -26.88 6.78 -16.00
C TYR A 63 -27.84 7.27 -17.09
N TYR A 64 -28.87 8.00 -16.67
CA TYR A 64 -29.90 8.58 -17.52
C TYR A 64 -30.03 10.09 -17.30
N CYS A 65 -30.29 10.83 -18.38
CA CYS A 65 -30.55 12.28 -18.31
C CYS A 65 -31.87 12.56 -17.60
N ASN A 66 -31.86 13.35 -16.52
CA ASN A 66 -33.03 13.76 -15.74
C ASN A 66 -34.06 14.62 -16.51
N VAL A 67 -33.77 15.01 -17.76
CA VAL A 67 -34.69 15.77 -18.62
C VAL A 67 -35.24 14.91 -19.75
N CYS A 68 -34.39 14.29 -20.57
CA CYS A 68 -34.82 13.50 -21.73
C CYS A 68 -34.97 11.99 -21.46
N ASN A 69 -34.52 11.51 -20.30
CA ASN A 69 -34.51 10.10 -19.89
C ASN A 69 -33.71 9.17 -20.82
N ASP A 70 -32.84 9.72 -21.67
CA ASP A 70 -31.91 8.95 -22.49
C ASP A 70 -30.69 8.52 -21.67
N SER A 71 -30.13 7.36 -22.02
CA SER A 71 -28.87 6.90 -21.43
C SER A 71 -27.73 7.84 -21.85
N ILE A 72 -26.96 8.31 -20.88
CA ILE A 72 -25.83 9.20 -21.10
C ILE A 72 -24.57 8.63 -20.48
N TYR A 73 -23.47 8.70 -21.24
CA TYR A 73 -22.13 8.31 -20.78
C TYR A 73 -21.30 9.54 -20.39
N HIS A 74 -21.66 10.72 -20.90
CA HIS A 74 -20.99 11.99 -20.65
C HIS A 74 -22.05 13.07 -20.47
N GLY A 75 -21.81 14.05 -19.60
CA GLY A 75 -22.78 15.11 -19.34
C GLY A 75 -22.46 15.96 -18.13
N LEU A 76 -23.46 16.64 -17.60
CA LEU A 76 -23.36 17.55 -16.46
C LEU A 76 -24.07 16.94 -15.26
N GLU A 77 -23.46 17.03 -14.08
CA GLU A 77 -24.07 16.66 -12.80
C GLU A 77 -24.17 17.91 -11.90
N CYS A 78 -25.29 18.06 -11.18
CA CYS A 78 -25.47 19.14 -10.23
C CYS A 78 -24.87 18.79 -8.85
N ASP A 79 -23.90 19.55 -8.34
CA ASP A 79 -23.26 19.29 -7.04
C ASP A 79 -24.25 19.34 -5.84
N TYR A 80 -25.35 20.09 -5.97
CA TYR A 80 -26.31 20.29 -4.88
C TYR A 80 -27.36 19.18 -4.83
N CYS A 81 -28.10 19.00 -5.93
CA CYS A 81 -29.22 18.06 -5.98
C CYS A 81 -28.91 16.77 -6.75
N GLY A 82 -27.73 16.66 -7.37
CA GLY A 82 -27.18 15.50 -8.07
C GLY A 82 -28.10 14.89 -9.11
N ILE A 83 -28.87 15.75 -9.78
CA ILE A 83 -29.41 15.42 -11.10
C ILE A 83 -28.29 15.39 -12.12
N VAL A 84 -28.47 14.58 -13.13
CA VAL A 84 -27.55 14.41 -14.25
C VAL A 84 -28.28 14.78 -15.54
N THR A 85 -27.64 15.53 -16.42
CA THR A 85 -28.21 15.96 -17.69
C THR A 85 -27.22 15.86 -18.81
N ASP A 86 -27.69 15.58 -20.02
CA ASP A 86 -26.90 15.85 -21.22
C ASP A 86 -26.56 17.36 -21.30
N VAL A 87 -25.41 17.71 -21.89
CA VAL A 87 -24.96 19.11 -22.03
C VAL A 87 -26.01 19.97 -22.73
N SER A 88 -26.75 19.42 -23.70
CA SER A 88 -27.84 20.09 -24.40
C SER A 88 -29.09 20.31 -23.54
N CYS A 89 -29.28 19.53 -22.48
CA CYS A 89 -30.45 19.57 -21.60
C CYS A 89 -30.30 20.49 -20.38
N MET A 90 -29.10 21.06 -20.15
CA MET A 90 -28.78 21.92 -19.00
C MET A 90 -29.80 23.04 -18.76
N LYS A 91 -30.07 23.85 -19.79
CA LYS A 91 -31.00 25.00 -19.69
C LYS A 91 -32.43 24.58 -19.39
N LYS A 92 -32.86 23.43 -19.93
CA LYS A 92 -34.20 22.89 -19.65
C LYS A 92 -34.28 22.45 -18.19
N ALA A 93 -33.24 21.79 -17.67
CA ALA A 93 -33.19 21.37 -16.27
C ALA A 93 -33.22 22.55 -15.28
N GLU A 94 -32.55 23.66 -15.61
CA GLU A 94 -32.60 24.90 -14.80
C GLU A 94 -34.00 25.50 -14.69
N GLN A 95 -34.85 25.26 -15.69
CA GLN A 95 -36.22 25.77 -15.72
C GLN A 95 -37.23 24.78 -15.12
N SER A 96 -37.01 23.47 -15.31
CA SER A 96 -38.00 22.44 -15.00
C SER A 96 -37.76 21.68 -13.69
N ILE A 97 -36.53 21.69 -13.15
CA ILE A 97 -36.18 20.93 -11.95
C ILE A 97 -35.72 21.88 -10.84
N SER A 98 -36.38 21.83 -9.69
CA SER A 98 -35.98 22.61 -8.52
C SER A 98 -34.70 22.09 -7.88
N CYS A 99 -33.80 23.00 -7.51
CA CYS A 99 -32.58 22.69 -6.76
C CYS A 99 -32.74 23.02 -5.26
N LYS A 100 -31.74 22.67 -4.44
CA LYS A 100 -31.67 23.08 -3.03
C LYS A 100 -31.74 24.61 -2.91
N SER A 101 -32.73 25.15 -2.21
CA SER A 101 -32.90 26.58 -1.96
C SER A 101 -32.26 27.01 -0.62
N VAL A 102 -31.87 28.29 -0.54
CA VAL A 102 -31.25 28.90 0.66
C VAL A 102 -32.28 29.57 1.58
N ALA A 103 -33.53 29.74 1.13
CA ALA A 103 -34.54 30.53 1.82
C ALA A 103 -35.68 29.65 2.38
N ASP A 104 -35.86 29.78 3.70
CA ASP A 104 -36.94 29.29 4.58
C ASP A 104 -36.70 27.94 5.29
N VAL A 105 -36.16 28.03 6.51
CA VAL A 105 -35.80 26.90 7.39
C VAL A 105 -36.99 26.46 8.26
N ASN A 106 -38.13 27.17 8.20
CA ASN A 106 -39.23 26.95 9.14
C ASN A 106 -40.13 25.75 8.79
N LYS A 107 -40.07 25.24 7.55
CA LYS A 107 -40.67 23.96 7.10
C LYS A 107 -39.85 23.36 5.95
N LEU A 108 -38.99 22.39 6.24
CA LEU A 108 -38.21 21.68 5.22
C LEU A 108 -39.03 20.52 4.63
N GLU A 109 -39.52 20.66 3.41
CA GLU A 109 -40.15 19.56 2.67
C GLU A 109 -39.11 18.67 1.97
N HIS A 110 -39.45 17.40 1.71
CA HIS A 110 -38.58 16.50 0.95
C HIS A 110 -38.39 16.95 -0.51
N LEU A 111 -37.14 17.17 -0.93
CA LEU A 111 -36.79 17.41 -2.33
C LEU A 111 -36.46 16.09 -3.03
N TRP A 112 -37.45 15.46 -3.65
CA TRP A 112 -37.30 14.17 -4.33
C TRP A 112 -36.70 14.32 -5.74
N VAL A 113 -35.66 13.54 -6.01
CA VAL A 113 -34.95 13.48 -7.30
C VAL A 113 -35.12 12.08 -7.89
N PRO A 114 -35.55 11.94 -9.16
CA PRO A 114 -35.78 10.64 -9.76
C PRO A 114 -34.49 9.99 -10.28
N GLY A 115 -34.40 8.67 -10.10
CA GLY A 115 -33.41 7.81 -10.74
C GLY A 115 -31.95 8.05 -10.35
N ASN A 116 -31.04 7.44 -11.13
CA ASN A 116 -29.59 7.48 -10.91
C ASN A 116 -29.20 7.16 -9.45
N LEU A 117 -29.86 6.14 -8.90
CA LEU A 117 -29.67 5.72 -7.52
C LEU A 117 -28.39 4.87 -7.39
N PRO A 118 -27.65 4.98 -6.28
CA PRO A 118 -26.53 4.09 -6.00
C PRO A 118 -26.92 2.60 -6.04
N LEU A 119 -25.98 1.75 -6.46
CA LEU A 119 -26.15 0.29 -6.42
C LEU A 119 -26.54 -0.17 -5.01
N ASN A 120 -27.48 -1.10 -4.91
CA ASN A 120 -28.06 -1.60 -3.65
C ASN A 120 -28.83 -0.57 -2.81
N SER A 121 -29.38 0.48 -3.43
CA SER A 121 -30.32 1.38 -2.75
C SER A 121 -31.55 0.60 -2.26
N VAL A 122 -32.02 0.87 -1.04
CA VAL A 122 -33.18 0.19 -0.42
C VAL A 122 -34.25 1.20 -0.03
N CYS A 123 -35.52 0.87 -0.29
CA CYS A 123 -36.65 1.72 0.05
C CYS A 123 -36.81 1.83 1.58
N CYS A 124 -36.86 3.06 2.09
CA CYS A 124 -37.05 3.34 3.52
C CYS A 124 -38.43 2.95 4.09
N VAL A 125 -39.39 2.53 3.25
CA VAL A 125 -40.74 2.15 3.67
C VAL A 125 -40.93 0.64 3.66
N CYS A 126 -40.55 -0.02 2.57
CA CYS A 126 -40.79 -1.46 2.38
C CYS A 126 -39.53 -2.32 2.49
N PHE A 127 -38.35 -1.70 2.63
CA PHE A 127 -37.05 -2.38 2.75
C PHE A 127 -36.66 -3.29 1.57
N HIS A 128 -37.28 -3.08 0.39
CA HIS A 128 -36.89 -3.75 -0.86
C HIS A 128 -36.00 -2.85 -1.73
N ASN A 129 -35.25 -3.44 -2.66
CA ASN A 129 -34.32 -2.74 -3.55
C ASN A 129 -35.02 -1.66 -4.41
N CYS A 130 -34.39 -0.50 -4.51
CA CYS A 130 -34.73 0.63 -5.37
C CYS A 130 -33.74 0.71 -6.54
N GLY A 131 -34.16 1.32 -7.66
CA GLY A 131 -33.28 1.58 -8.81
C GLY A 131 -32.96 0.34 -9.65
N VAL A 132 -33.76 -0.73 -9.53
CA VAL A 132 -33.63 -1.93 -10.35
C VAL A 132 -34.37 -1.72 -11.68
N GLY A 133 -33.67 -1.80 -12.81
CA GLY A 133 -34.22 -1.67 -14.16
C GLY A 133 -33.62 -0.52 -14.98
N PHE A 134 -34.00 -0.42 -16.26
CA PHE A 134 -33.56 0.64 -17.16
C PHE A 134 -34.34 1.94 -16.93
N GLY A 135 -33.66 3.08 -16.93
CA GLY A 135 -34.26 4.43 -16.81
C GLY A 135 -34.20 5.04 -15.41
N LEU A 136 -34.82 6.22 -15.26
CA LEU A 136 -34.92 6.95 -14.00
C LEU A 136 -35.98 6.35 -13.06
N ASN A 137 -35.71 5.17 -12.52
CA ASN A 137 -36.63 4.49 -11.63
C ASN A 137 -36.45 4.93 -10.17
N ASN A 138 -37.56 5.20 -9.47
CA ASN A 138 -37.62 5.51 -8.04
C ASN A 138 -36.97 6.84 -7.67
N LEU A 139 -37.05 7.18 -6.37
CA LEU A 139 -36.80 8.53 -5.89
C LEU A 139 -35.74 8.53 -4.78
N ARG A 140 -34.89 9.54 -4.77
CA ARG A 140 -33.99 9.88 -3.66
C ARG A 140 -34.27 11.29 -3.17
N CYS A 141 -34.40 11.47 -1.86
CA CYS A 141 -34.49 12.80 -1.29
C CYS A 141 -33.10 13.47 -1.27
N SER A 142 -32.97 14.66 -1.83
CA SER A 142 -31.73 15.46 -1.86
C SER A 142 -31.31 15.99 -0.47
N TRP A 143 -32.24 16.01 0.49
CA TRP A 143 -31.99 16.42 1.86
C TRP A 143 -31.60 15.23 2.74
N CYS A 144 -32.56 14.37 3.09
CA CYS A 144 -32.31 13.24 3.98
C CYS A 144 -31.69 12.00 3.30
N GLN A 145 -31.38 12.03 1.99
CA GLN A 145 -30.82 10.90 1.25
C GLN A 145 -31.64 9.59 1.22
N ARG A 146 -32.82 9.54 1.88
CA ARG A 146 -33.71 8.37 1.83
C ARG A 146 -34.07 8.05 0.39
N THR A 147 -34.08 6.77 0.05
CA THR A 147 -34.63 6.29 -1.22
C THR A 147 -36.01 5.69 -1.01
N ALA A 148 -36.88 5.84 -2.00
CA ALA A 148 -38.23 5.29 -1.96
C ALA A 148 -38.73 4.95 -3.36
N HIS A 149 -39.51 3.88 -3.48
CA HIS A 149 -40.30 3.65 -4.68
C HIS A 149 -41.32 4.76 -4.86
N ASP A 150 -41.67 5.07 -6.11
CA ASP A 150 -42.68 6.08 -6.47
C ASP A 150 -44.00 5.84 -5.73
N ALA A 151 -44.44 4.58 -5.66
CA ALA A 151 -45.65 4.17 -4.93
C ALA A 151 -45.53 4.26 -3.39
N CYS A 152 -44.30 4.16 -2.86
CA CYS A 152 -44.06 4.22 -1.41
C CYS A 152 -43.94 5.66 -0.90
N ARG A 153 -43.68 6.65 -1.77
CA ARG A 153 -43.47 8.06 -1.41
C ARG A 153 -44.57 8.63 -0.53
N HIS A 154 -45.84 8.33 -0.84
CA HIS A 154 -46.99 8.87 -0.12
C HIS A 154 -47.12 8.41 1.34
N ARG A 155 -46.39 7.35 1.72
CA ARG A 155 -46.34 6.84 3.10
C ARG A 155 -45.28 7.53 3.95
N ILE A 156 -44.50 8.44 3.36
CA ILE A 156 -43.46 9.23 4.03
C ILE A 156 -44.07 10.59 4.40
N SER A 157 -43.74 11.10 5.58
CA SER A 157 -44.10 12.46 6.02
C SER A 157 -43.75 13.49 4.93
N PRO A 158 -44.60 14.50 4.66
CA PRO A 158 -44.28 15.57 3.72
C PRO A 158 -43.09 16.41 4.20
N ASN A 159 -42.93 16.55 5.51
CA ASN A 159 -41.82 17.25 6.13
C ASN A 159 -40.61 16.33 6.24
N CYS A 160 -39.49 16.78 5.72
CA CYS A 160 -38.19 16.14 5.77
C CYS A 160 -37.58 16.29 7.16
N ASP A 161 -37.46 15.16 7.84
CA ASP A 161 -36.88 15.06 9.18
C ASP A 161 -35.35 15.07 9.18
N LEU A 162 -34.68 15.13 8.02
CA LEU A 162 -33.22 15.04 7.86
C LEU A 162 -32.59 13.81 8.58
N SER A 163 -33.38 12.79 8.90
CA SER A 163 -33.05 11.68 9.81
C SER A 163 -31.80 10.87 9.47
N THR A 164 -31.49 10.62 8.20
CA THR A 164 -30.25 9.91 7.82
C THR A 164 -29.00 10.72 8.19
N ILE A 165 -29.15 12.03 8.39
CA ILE A 165 -28.11 12.95 8.90
C ILE A 165 -28.26 13.15 10.42
N HIS A 166 -29.48 13.10 10.97
CA HIS A 166 -29.75 13.28 12.42
C HIS A 166 -29.57 12.04 13.29
N ASN A 167 -29.68 10.81 12.76
CA ASN A 167 -29.34 9.56 13.48
C ASN A 167 -27.84 9.45 13.82
N LEU A 168 -27.06 10.50 13.53
CA LEU A 168 -25.66 10.68 13.90
C LEU A 168 -25.49 11.64 15.09
N SER A 169 -26.56 12.19 15.69
CA SER A 169 -26.50 12.97 16.94
C SER A 169 -27.79 12.82 17.75
N ASP A 170 -27.78 11.96 18.77
CA ASP A 170 -28.96 11.50 19.52
C ASP A 170 -29.66 12.53 20.44
N ASN A 171 -29.56 13.86 20.23
CA ASN A 171 -30.29 14.82 21.08
C ASN A 171 -30.71 16.10 20.32
N LEU A 172 -31.84 16.04 19.62
CA LEU A 172 -32.50 17.18 18.97
C LEU A 172 -33.41 17.95 19.95
N HIS A 173 -32.79 18.62 20.91
CA HIS A 173 -33.36 19.85 21.49
C HIS A 173 -32.44 21.07 21.33
N SER A 174 -31.27 20.93 20.68
CA SER A 174 -30.36 22.03 20.40
C SER A 174 -29.64 21.83 19.06
N TRP A 175 -29.99 22.62 18.04
CA TRP A 175 -29.38 22.55 16.71
C TRP A 175 -27.87 22.85 16.78
N SER A 176 -27.02 21.96 16.25
CA SER A 176 -25.56 22.12 16.16
C SER A 176 -25.07 21.86 14.73
N PRO A 177 -24.94 22.88 13.86
CA PRO A 177 -24.58 22.68 12.46
C PRO A 177 -23.08 22.36 12.29
N VAL A 178 -22.80 21.40 11.40
CA VAL A 178 -21.47 21.17 10.84
C VAL A 178 -21.24 22.09 9.66
N VAL A 179 -20.09 22.75 9.62
CA VAL A 179 -19.66 23.68 8.58
C VAL A 179 -18.38 23.13 7.97
N VAL A 180 -18.32 23.01 6.65
CA VAL A 180 -17.19 22.42 5.93
C VAL A 180 -16.46 23.52 5.18
N PHE A 181 -15.21 23.76 5.52
CA PHE A 181 -14.30 24.59 4.73
C PHE A 181 -13.36 23.69 3.95
N ALA A 182 -13.40 23.76 2.62
CA ALA A 182 -12.50 22.99 1.77
C ALA A 182 -11.63 23.90 0.90
N ASN A 183 -10.32 23.63 0.87
CA ASN A 183 -9.37 24.33 0.03
C ASN A 183 -9.03 23.46 -1.20
N ARG A 184 -9.51 23.88 -2.39
CA ARG A 184 -9.30 23.16 -3.66
C ARG A 184 -7.83 22.94 -4.02
N PHE A 185 -6.93 23.78 -3.54
CA PHE A 185 -5.52 23.76 -3.93
C PHE A 185 -4.61 23.00 -2.94
N SER A 186 -5.19 22.42 -1.89
CA SER A 186 -4.43 21.58 -0.95
C SER A 186 -4.07 20.22 -1.57
N GLY A 187 -2.85 19.76 -1.29
CA GLY A 187 -2.32 18.44 -1.68
C GLY A 187 -2.48 18.07 -3.15
N SER A 188 -3.31 17.07 -3.44
CA SER A 188 -3.59 16.50 -4.77
C SER A 188 -4.49 17.36 -5.66
N GLY A 189 -5.04 18.48 -5.14
CA GLY A 189 -6.01 19.29 -5.87
C GLY A 189 -7.44 18.71 -5.85
N GLU A 190 -7.68 17.67 -5.06
CA GLU A 190 -8.95 16.94 -4.97
C GLU A 190 -9.98 17.60 -4.03
N GLY A 191 -9.70 18.79 -3.49
CA GLY A 191 -10.62 19.49 -2.58
C GLY A 191 -11.99 19.79 -3.22
N TYR A 192 -12.11 19.77 -4.55
CA TYR A 192 -13.39 19.86 -5.25
C TYR A 192 -14.28 18.63 -5.02
N LEU A 193 -13.71 17.42 -4.84
CA LEU A 193 -14.46 16.20 -4.54
C LEU A 193 -15.10 16.29 -3.15
N VAL A 194 -14.37 16.86 -2.18
CA VAL A 194 -14.91 17.14 -0.84
C VAL A 194 -16.05 18.14 -0.91
N LEU A 195 -15.86 19.25 -1.64
CA LEU A 195 -16.92 20.23 -1.86
C LEU A 195 -18.17 19.58 -2.47
N LYS A 196 -18.01 18.76 -3.52
CA LYS A 196 -19.10 18.05 -4.18
C LYS A 196 -19.82 17.09 -3.23
N ALA A 197 -19.08 16.24 -2.52
CA ALA A 197 -19.64 15.25 -1.60
C ALA A 197 -20.43 15.90 -0.45
N PHE A 198 -19.88 16.93 0.19
CA PHE A 198 -20.56 17.59 1.30
C PHE A 198 -21.72 18.49 0.84
N ARG A 199 -21.66 19.11 -0.34
CA ARG A 199 -22.80 19.85 -0.92
C ARG A 199 -24.00 18.94 -1.23
N ARG A 200 -23.73 17.67 -1.50
CA ARG A 200 -24.75 16.64 -1.68
C ARG A 200 -25.53 16.37 -0.41
N VAL A 201 -24.86 16.36 0.74
CA VAL A 201 -25.44 15.96 2.03
C VAL A 201 -25.91 17.16 2.86
N LEU A 202 -25.11 18.22 2.94
CA LEU A 202 -25.37 19.43 3.74
C LEU A 202 -26.09 20.52 2.93
N ASN A 203 -26.51 21.58 3.62
CA ASN A 203 -26.95 22.80 2.95
C ASN A 203 -25.74 23.48 2.27
N PRO A 204 -25.85 23.95 1.01
CA PRO A 204 -24.76 24.64 0.32
C PRO A 204 -24.12 25.79 1.10
N ILE A 205 -24.87 26.49 1.98
CA ILE A 205 -24.32 27.56 2.83
C ILE A 205 -23.32 27.04 3.87
N GLN A 206 -23.44 25.77 4.27
CA GLN A 206 -22.54 25.12 5.22
C GLN A 206 -21.24 24.66 4.55
N VAL A 207 -21.17 24.63 3.22
CA VAL A 207 -20.02 24.09 2.47
C VAL A 207 -19.31 25.21 1.74
N CYS A 208 -18.28 25.73 2.40
CA CYS A 208 -17.52 26.90 2.03
C CYS A 208 -16.24 26.52 1.26
N ASP A 209 -16.05 27.18 0.12
CA ASP A 209 -14.90 26.98 -0.74
C ASP A 209 -13.85 28.06 -0.49
N LEU A 210 -12.79 27.69 0.23
CA LEU A 210 -11.72 28.61 0.64
C LEU A 210 -10.90 29.14 -0.54
N SER A 211 -11.00 28.54 -1.72
CA SER A 211 -10.37 29.08 -2.93
C SER A 211 -11.09 30.31 -3.50
N ARG A 212 -12.33 30.55 -3.08
CA ARG A 212 -13.20 31.60 -3.61
C ARG A 212 -13.59 32.66 -2.58
N GLN A 213 -13.69 32.27 -1.31
CA GLN A 213 -14.10 33.16 -0.22
C GLN A 213 -13.23 32.96 1.01
N SER A 214 -13.06 34.02 1.81
CA SER A 214 -12.33 33.94 3.07
C SER A 214 -13.15 33.15 4.12
N PRO A 215 -12.48 32.42 5.04
CA PRO A 215 -13.16 31.70 6.11
C PRO A 215 -13.95 32.63 7.03
N LYS A 216 -13.45 33.86 7.23
CA LYS A 216 -14.11 34.90 8.03
C LYS A 216 -15.53 35.20 7.54
N LEU A 217 -15.70 35.43 6.24
CA LEU A 217 -17.01 35.74 5.66
C LEU A 217 -18.02 34.60 5.88
N GLY A 218 -17.58 33.35 5.71
CA GLY A 218 -18.42 32.18 5.97
C GLY A 218 -18.84 32.06 7.44
N LEU A 219 -17.89 32.26 8.35
CA LEU A 219 -18.13 32.21 9.79
C LEU A 219 -19.05 33.34 10.27
N GLU A 220 -18.88 34.57 9.77
CA GLU A 220 -19.73 35.73 10.12
C GLU A 220 -21.20 35.53 9.69
N LEU A 221 -21.43 34.95 8.51
CA LEU A 221 -22.78 34.64 8.03
C LEU A 221 -23.49 33.63 8.94
N LEU A 222 -22.75 32.62 9.40
CA LEU A 222 -23.29 31.58 10.28
C LEU A 222 -23.46 32.07 11.73
N ASN A 223 -22.57 32.94 12.21
CA ASN A 223 -22.68 33.55 13.54
C ASN A 223 -23.96 34.41 13.70
N LYS A 224 -24.51 34.96 12.60
CA LYS A 224 -25.76 35.74 12.60
C LYS A 224 -27.02 34.89 12.85
N ILE A 225 -26.94 33.56 12.75
CA ILE A 225 -28.08 32.67 12.97
C ILE A 225 -28.24 32.46 14.48
N LYS A 226 -29.38 32.87 15.05
CA LYS A 226 -29.59 32.92 16.50
C LYS A 226 -29.86 31.54 17.14
N ASP A 227 -30.36 30.58 16.38
CA ASP A 227 -30.77 29.25 16.89
C ASP A 227 -29.62 28.23 16.98
N ILE A 228 -28.38 28.63 16.69
CA ILE A 228 -27.21 27.77 16.76
C ILE A 228 -26.67 27.76 18.20
N SER A 229 -26.77 26.60 18.85
CA SER A 229 -26.23 26.39 20.20
C SER A 229 -24.72 26.10 20.22
N LYS A 230 -24.25 25.24 19.30
CA LYS A 230 -22.84 24.85 19.17
C LYS A 230 -22.48 24.70 17.69
N MET A 231 -21.29 25.14 17.28
CA MET A 231 -20.84 25.08 15.89
C MET A 231 -19.62 24.15 15.76
N VAL A 232 -19.68 23.24 14.78
CA VAL A 232 -18.54 22.37 14.42
C VAL A 232 -18.02 22.76 13.05
N VAL A 233 -16.70 22.91 12.92
CA VAL A 233 -16.05 23.33 11.68
C VAL A 233 -15.10 22.25 11.20
N LEU A 234 -15.46 21.54 10.13
CA LEU A 234 -14.59 20.59 9.44
C LEU A 234 -13.73 21.32 8.40
N VAL A 235 -12.42 21.26 8.53
CA VAL A 235 -11.47 21.89 7.62
C VAL A 235 -10.78 20.84 6.76
N ALA A 236 -11.12 20.82 5.48
CA ALA A 236 -10.52 19.97 4.46
C ALA A 236 -9.36 20.72 3.78
N GLY A 237 -8.15 20.43 4.23
CA GLY A 237 -6.94 21.13 3.80
C GLY A 237 -5.68 20.55 4.44
N GLY A 238 -4.55 21.26 4.27
CA GLY A 238 -3.34 21.02 5.05
C GLY A 238 -3.26 21.91 6.29
N ASP A 239 -2.18 21.78 7.06
CA ASP A 239 -1.96 22.48 8.34
C ASP A 239 -2.12 24.01 8.23
N GLY A 240 -1.55 24.64 7.19
CA GLY A 240 -1.74 26.08 6.95
C GLY A 240 -3.19 26.51 6.68
N THR A 241 -4.01 25.63 6.08
CA THR A 241 -5.45 25.91 5.91
C THR A 241 -6.19 25.88 7.24
N VAL A 242 -5.81 24.96 8.15
CA VAL A 242 -6.35 24.88 9.51
C VAL A 242 -5.97 26.14 10.30
N GLY A 243 -4.69 26.56 10.23
CA GLY A 243 -4.22 27.80 10.84
C GLY A 243 -4.93 29.06 10.35
N TRP A 244 -5.28 29.12 9.06
CA TRP A 244 -6.06 30.22 8.48
C TRP A 244 -7.48 30.28 9.07
N VAL A 245 -8.14 29.13 9.22
CA VAL A 245 -9.48 29.06 9.84
C VAL A 245 -9.43 29.44 11.31
N PHE A 246 -8.44 28.99 12.08
CA PHE A 246 -8.28 29.41 13.48
C PHE A 246 -8.12 30.92 13.62
N SER A 247 -7.32 31.54 12.75
CA SER A 247 -7.12 32.99 12.74
C SER A 247 -8.44 33.72 12.44
N ALA A 248 -9.26 33.22 11.52
CA ALA A 248 -10.56 33.79 11.22
C ALA A 248 -11.58 33.62 12.36
N ILE A 249 -11.54 32.49 13.08
CA ILE A 249 -12.38 32.28 14.28
C ILE A 249 -12.05 33.32 15.34
N GLU A 250 -10.78 33.67 15.53
CA GLU A 250 -10.36 34.65 16.53
C GLU A 250 -10.70 36.10 16.21
N GLU A 251 -10.76 36.45 14.93
CA GLU A 251 -11.14 37.80 14.50
C GLU A 251 -12.63 38.10 14.72
N ILE A 252 -13.45 37.09 15.03
CA ILE A 252 -14.89 37.20 15.23
C ILE A 252 -15.19 37.16 16.74
N SER A 253 -16.02 38.09 17.20
CA SER A 253 -16.58 38.04 18.55
C SER A 253 -17.68 36.98 18.63
N TRP A 254 -17.46 35.95 19.46
CA TRP A 254 -18.41 34.86 19.68
C TRP A 254 -19.21 35.09 20.96
N PRO A 255 -20.53 34.85 20.96
CA PRO A 255 -21.29 34.75 22.20
C PRO A 255 -20.78 33.58 23.06
N GLU A 256 -21.05 33.64 24.36
CA GLU A 256 -20.64 32.62 25.33
C GLU A 256 -21.09 31.22 24.90
N ASN A 257 -20.20 30.23 24.99
CA ASN A 257 -20.39 28.83 24.55
C ASN A 257 -20.66 28.60 23.05
N ARG A 258 -20.51 29.62 22.18
CA ARG A 258 -20.72 29.49 20.72
C ARG A 258 -19.45 29.46 19.88
N ARG A 259 -18.27 29.54 20.50
CA ARG A 259 -16.99 29.48 19.77
C ARG A 259 -16.86 28.10 19.08
N PRO A 260 -16.56 28.04 17.77
CA PRO A 260 -16.54 26.77 17.05
C PRO A 260 -15.41 25.84 17.49
N THR A 261 -15.70 24.53 17.50
CA THR A 261 -14.67 23.48 17.60
C THR A 261 -14.30 23.01 16.20
N VAL A 262 -13.01 22.92 15.91
CA VAL A 262 -12.48 22.57 14.59
C VAL A 262 -12.22 21.07 14.48
N ALA A 263 -12.39 20.47 13.30
CA ALA A 263 -11.93 19.13 12.95
C ALA A 263 -11.14 19.18 11.65
N VAL A 264 -10.27 18.20 11.40
CA VAL A 264 -9.37 18.20 10.24
C VAL A 264 -9.72 17.04 9.31
N LEU A 265 -9.90 17.33 8.02
CA LEU A 265 -9.88 16.33 6.95
C LEU A 265 -8.57 16.51 6.16
N PRO A 266 -7.59 15.60 6.29
CA PRO A 266 -6.23 15.83 5.81
C PRO A 266 -6.13 15.75 4.29
N LEU A 267 -6.16 16.90 3.63
CA LEU A 267 -5.94 17.02 2.18
C LEU A 267 -4.54 17.54 1.82
N GLY A 268 -3.71 17.90 2.81
CA GLY A 268 -2.37 18.44 2.56
C GLY A 268 -1.30 17.37 2.25
N THR A 269 -0.08 17.85 1.97
CA THR A 269 1.11 16.98 1.79
C THR A 269 1.78 16.67 3.14
N GLY A 270 1.79 17.65 4.06
CA GLY A 270 2.49 17.62 5.35
C GLY A 270 1.68 17.11 6.54
N ASN A 271 0.38 17.44 6.66
CA ASN A 271 -0.64 16.93 7.62
C ASN A 271 -0.16 16.50 9.03
N ASP A 272 0.80 17.19 9.64
CA ASP A 272 1.39 16.77 10.91
C ASP A 272 0.39 16.95 12.07
N LEU A 273 -0.41 18.01 12.03
CA LEU A 273 -1.49 18.24 13.02
C LEU A 273 -2.55 17.14 12.95
N SER A 274 -2.90 16.70 11.75
CA SER A 274 -3.86 15.60 11.54
C SER A 274 -3.37 14.27 12.13
N ARG A 275 -2.07 13.96 11.99
CA ARG A 275 -1.48 12.75 12.58
C ARG A 275 -1.53 12.76 14.10
N VAL A 276 -1.23 13.90 14.71
CA VAL A 276 -1.27 14.07 16.16
C VAL A 276 -2.69 13.87 16.70
N LEU A 277 -3.69 14.34 15.95
CA LEU A 277 -5.10 14.26 16.33
C LEU A 277 -5.81 12.96 15.91
N GLY A 278 -5.10 12.03 15.26
CA GLY A 278 -5.67 10.74 14.84
C GLY A 278 -6.56 10.76 13.60
N TRP A 279 -6.53 11.84 12.79
CA TRP A 279 -7.30 11.94 11.54
C TRP A 279 -6.57 11.32 10.33
N GLY A 280 -5.35 10.82 10.54
CA GLY A 280 -4.55 10.13 9.53
C GLY A 280 -3.60 11.04 8.74
N ASP A 281 -2.85 10.44 7.81
CA ASP A 281 -1.80 11.13 7.05
C ASP A 281 -2.33 11.81 5.77
N GLY A 282 -3.48 11.39 5.24
CA GLY A 282 -4.22 12.05 4.18
C GLY A 282 -5.42 11.27 3.65
N HIS A 283 -6.26 11.92 2.87
CA HIS A 283 -7.45 11.34 2.23
C HIS A 283 -7.22 11.21 0.71
N SER A 284 -7.54 10.05 0.13
CA SER A 284 -7.45 9.81 -1.31
C SER A 284 -8.64 8.96 -1.80
N GLY A 285 -9.20 9.30 -2.97
CA GLY A 285 -10.27 8.54 -3.60
C GLY A 285 -11.68 9.09 -3.36
N ILE A 286 -12.67 8.20 -3.29
CA ILE A 286 -14.10 8.55 -3.15
C ILE A 286 -14.35 9.09 -1.74
N VAL A 287 -14.87 10.33 -1.65
CA VAL A 287 -15.18 10.99 -0.37
C VAL A 287 -16.51 10.47 0.18
N ASP A 288 -16.46 9.68 1.25
CA ASP A 288 -17.65 9.28 2.02
C ASP A 288 -18.04 10.35 3.05
N ALA A 289 -18.84 11.32 2.63
CA ALA A 289 -19.29 12.39 3.51
C ALA A 289 -20.12 11.88 4.71
N ALA A 290 -20.87 10.78 4.56
CA ALA A 290 -21.68 10.24 5.64
C ALA A 290 -20.80 9.59 6.72
N GLY A 291 -19.83 8.76 6.31
CA GLY A 291 -18.85 8.16 7.21
C GLY A 291 -18.00 9.20 7.95
N ILE A 292 -17.58 10.28 7.28
CA ILE A 292 -16.83 11.37 7.92
C ILE A 292 -17.68 12.09 8.98
N LEU A 293 -18.96 12.37 8.69
CA LEU A 293 -19.87 12.97 9.69
C LEU A 293 -20.09 12.04 10.88
N GLN A 294 -20.12 10.72 10.67
CA GLN A 294 -20.19 9.73 11.75
C GLN A 294 -18.92 9.73 12.61
N GLN A 295 -17.74 9.74 12.01
CA GLN A 295 -16.48 9.85 12.75
C GLN A 295 -16.43 11.14 13.57
N LEU A 296 -16.91 12.25 13.01
CA LEU A 296 -16.97 13.54 13.69
C LEU A 296 -17.94 13.53 14.89
N SER A 297 -19.03 12.75 14.82
CA SER A 297 -19.97 12.59 15.95
C SER A 297 -19.37 11.86 17.16
N GLN A 298 -18.36 11.03 16.91
CA GLN A 298 -17.65 10.24 17.92
C GLN A 298 -16.36 10.93 18.41
N ALA A 299 -15.98 12.06 17.81
CA ALA A 299 -14.73 12.72 18.11
C ALA A 299 -14.78 13.52 19.43
N THR A 300 -13.65 13.54 20.15
CA THR A 300 -13.54 14.22 21.44
C THR A 300 -12.88 15.60 21.30
N PRO A 301 -13.44 16.67 21.89
CA PRO A 301 -12.81 17.98 21.86
C PRO A 301 -11.60 18.03 22.78
N VAL A 302 -10.46 18.45 22.23
CA VAL A 302 -9.20 18.72 22.94
C VAL A 302 -8.82 20.19 22.77
N LYS A 303 -7.90 20.66 23.61
CA LYS A 303 -7.31 22.00 23.48
C LYS A 303 -6.01 21.89 22.69
N LEU A 304 -5.74 22.93 21.89
CA LEU A 304 -4.47 23.10 21.19
C LEU A 304 -3.93 24.47 21.55
N ASP A 305 -2.74 24.51 22.13
CA ASP A 305 -2.01 25.73 22.40
C ASP A 305 -1.67 26.46 21.11
N ARG A 306 -1.76 27.78 21.18
CA ARG A 306 -1.41 28.70 20.09
C ARG A 306 -0.39 29.70 20.60
N TRP A 307 0.57 30.00 19.74
CA TRP A 307 1.73 30.79 20.10
C TRP A 307 1.86 32.02 19.20
N LEU A 308 2.25 33.14 19.81
CA LEU A 308 2.56 34.38 19.11
C LEU A 308 4.06 34.47 18.86
N VAL A 309 4.44 34.56 17.60
CA VAL A 309 5.83 34.75 17.14
C VAL A 309 6.01 36.21 16.75
N SER A 310 6.70 36.98 17.59
CA SER A 310 7.04 38.38 17.34
C SER A 310 8.47 38.51 16.81
N VAL A 311 8.61 38.96 15.57
CA VAL A 311 9.91 39.21 14.92
C VAL A 311 10.21 40.70 14.93
N THR A 312 11.29 41.09 15.59
CA THR A 312 11.76 42.48 15.66
C THR A 312 13.07 42.62 14.89
N SER A 313 13.07 43.40 13.81
CA SER A 313 14.24 43.64 12.95
C SER A 313 14.62 45.12 12.92
N PRO A 314 15.92 45.46 12.82
CA PRO A 314 16.36 46.83 12.57
C PRO A 314 16.03 47.25 11.13
N THR A 315 15.46 48.45 10.92
CA THR A 315 15.21 48.96 9.57
C THR A 315 16.50 49.43 8.90
N LYS A 316 16.53 49.42 7.55
CA LYS A 316 17.70 49.82 6.72
C LYS A 316 18.27 51.22 7.00
N LEU A 317 17.53 52.08 7.72
CA LEU A 317 17.91 53.45 8.08
C LEU A 317 18.25 53.61 9.58
N GLY A 318 18.35 52.53 10.36
CA GLY A 318 18.83 52.53 11.75
C GLY A 318 17.96 53.27 12.79
N MET A 319 16.88 53.94 12.38
CA MET A 319 16.09 54.83 13.25
C MET A 319 14.76 54.25 13.75
N LYS A 320 14.27 53.13 13.20
CA LYS A 320 13.05 52.43 13.67
C LYS A 320 13.22 50.91 13.61
N TRP A 321 12.53 50.18 14.49
CA TRP A 321 12.46 48.72 14.47
C TRP A 321 11.18 48.29 13.74
N SER A 322 11.27 47.36 12.79
CA SER A 322 10.09 46.74 12.18
C SER A 322 9.67 45.55 13.03
N LYS A 323 8.43 45.55 13.53
CA LYS A 323 7.83 44.43 14.25
C LYS A 323 6.85 43.70 13.32
N SER A 324 7.01 42.39 13.17
CA SER A 324 6.08 41.51 12.45
C SER A 324 5.60 40.42 13.41
N GLU A 325 4.32 40.05 13.34
CA GLU A 325 3.71 39.07 14.24
C GLU A 325 3.06 37.94 13.44
N TYR A 326 3.34 36.71 13.86
CA TYR A 326 2.80 35.48 13.25
C TYR A 326 2.18 34.60 14.33
N LYS A 327 1.19 33.80 13.95
CA LYS A 327 0.57 32.81 14.85
C LYS A 327 1.07 31.42 14.48
N MET A 328 1.61 30.71 15.46
CA MET A 328 2.13 29.35 15.33
C MET A 328 1.21 28.35 16.03
N ASN A 329 0.89 27.26 15.34
CA ASN A 329 0.03 26.18 15.83
C ASN A 329 0.78 24.84 15.90
N ASN A 330 1.78 24.64 15.04
CA ASN A 330 2.51 23.37 14.96
C ASN A 330 3.96 23.55 15.39
N TYR A 331 4.74 24.30 14.61
CA TYR A 331 6.17 24.47 14.87
C TYR A 331 6.78 25.61 14.04
N LEU A 332 7.90 26.12 14.54
CA LEU A 332 8.78 27.08 13.87
C LEU A 332 10.15 26.44 13.68
N SER A 333 10.80 26.70 12.55
CA SER A 333 12.20 26.30 12.38
C SER A 333 13.06 27.36 11.71
N VAL A 334 14.34 27.35 12.04
CA VAL A 334 15.40 28.19 11.47
C VAL A 334 16.54 27.29 11.01
N GLY A 335 17.02 27.43 9.77
CA GLY A 335 18.12 26.63 9.23
C GLY A 335 17.69 25.62 8.17
N VAL A 336 18.35 24.45 8.13
CA VAL A 336 18.23 23.48 7.02
C VAL A 336 16.79 23.02 6.73
N ASP A 337 15.96 22.84 7.77
CA ASP A 337 14.54 22.49 7.62
C ASP A 337 13.73 23.57 6.89
N ALA A 338 13.88 24.81 7.34
CA ALA A 338 13.26 25.96 6.70
C ALA A 338 13.79 26.16 5.28
N LEU A 339 15.04 25.78 4.99
CA LEU A 339 15.62 25.84 3.65
C LEU A 339 14.96 24.85 2.69
N VAL A 340 14.73 23.62 3.13
CA VAL A 340 13.98 22.61 2.35
C VAL A 340 12.60 23.14 2.00
N THR A 341 11.88 23.64 3.02
CA THR A 341 10.55 24.21 2.87
C THR A 341 10.54 25.41 1.91
N LEU A 342 11.53 26.30 2.00
CA LEU A 342 11.69 27.47 1.13
C LEU A 342 11.96 27.09 -0.33
N ASN A 343 12.85 26.13 -0.57
CA ASN A 343 13.18 25.66 -1.92
C ASN A 343 11.97 24.97 -2.57
N PHE A 344 11.25 24.16 -1.79
CA PHE A 344 10.00 23.55 -2.23
C PHE A 344 8.94 24.60 -2.60
N HIS A 345 8.72 25.61 -1.74
CA HIS A 345 7.78 26.70 -1.99
C HIS A 345 8.09 27.43 -3.32
N ASN A 346 9.34 27.85 -3.50
CA ASN A 346 9.77 28.54 -4.72
C ASN A 346 9.60 27.70 -5.99
N ARG A 347 9.90 26.39 -5.92
CA ARG A 347 9.80 25.49 -7.08
C ARG A 347 8.35 25.15 -7.42
N ARG A 348 7.47 25.02 -6.43
CA ARG A 348 6.04 24.73 -6.64
C ARG A 348 5.36 25.77 -7.54
N HIS A 349 5.73 27.04 -7.43
CA HIS A 349 5.19 28.10 -8.29
C HIS A 349 5.68 28.03 -9.75
N SER A 350 6.78 27.32 -10.02
CA SER A 350 7.39 27.20 -11.36
C SER A 350 6.92 26.00 -12.18
N LEU A 351 6.20 25.04 -11.58
CA LEU A 351 5.72 23.84 -12.25
C LEU A 351 4.29 24.01 -12.79
N PRO A 352 3.97 23.49 -14.00
CA PRO A 352 2.60 23.44 -14.50
C PRO A 352 1.68 22.71 -13.53
N ARG A 353 0.54 23.34 -13.17
CA ARG A 353 -0.38 22.85 -12.12
C ARG A 353 -0.93 21.44 -12.38
N VAL A 354 -0.98 21.01 -13.64
CA VAL A 354 -1.43 19.67 -14.07
C VAL A 354 -0.48 18.55 -13.56
N LEU A 355 0.77 18.89 -13.21
CA LEU A 355 1.77 17.96 -12.66
C LEU A 355 1.82 17.96 -11.11
N SER A 356 0.95 18.73 -10.43
CA SER A 356 0.97 18.92 -8.97
C SER A 356 0.18 17.83 -8.23
N GLY A 357 0.56 16.57 -8.40
CA GLY A 357 0.02 15.45 -7.61
C GLY A 357 0.67 15.33 -6.23
N ARG A 358 -0.03 14.74 -5.24
CA ARG A 358 0.52 14.50 -3.88
C ARG A 358 1.81 13.66 -3.92
N PHE A 359 1.87 12.67 -4.81
CA PHE A 359 3.08 11.88 -5.07
C PHE A 359 4.24 12.75 -5.59
N MET A 360 3.99 13.58 -6.60
CA MET A 360 5.00 14.51 -7.14
C MET A 360 5.45 15.54 -6.12
N ASN A 361 4.55 16.03 -5.27
CA ASN A 361 4.87 16.96 -4.19
C ASN A 361 5.78 16.29 -3.14
N LYS A 362 5.50 15.05 -2.74
CA LYS A 362 6.38 14.26 -1.84
C LYS A 362 7.74 13.98 -2.50
N PHE A 363 7.75 13.59 -3.77
CA PHE A 363 8.98 13.36 -4.53
C PHE A 363 9.86 14.62 -4.63
N LEU A 364 9.26 15.78 -4.92
CA LEU A 364 9.98 17.05 -4.92
C LEU A 364 10.57 17.36 -3.53
N PHE A 365 9.77 17.20 -2.47
CA PHE A 365 10.24 17.39 -1.10
C PHE A 365 11.43 16.46 -0.78
N PHE A 366 11.38 15.20 -1.21
CA PHE A 366 12.47 14.24 -1.09
C PHE A 366 13.73 14.66 -1.86
N THR A 367 13.59 15.12 -3.12
CA THR A 367 14.75 15.56 -3.92
C THR A 367 15.49 16.75 -3.35
N TYR A 368 14.78 17.64 -2.63
CA TYR A 368 15.40 18.76 -1.93
C TYR A 368 15.80 18.38 -0.50
N GLY A 369 15.19 17.38 0.12
CA GLY A 369 15.51 16.90 1.46
C GLY A 369 16.77 16.03 1.56
N THR A 370 17.47 15.73 0.46
CA THR A 370 18.74 14.99 0.48
C THR A 370 19.85 15.84 1.11
N LYS A 371 20.30 15.39 2.29
CA LYS A 371 21.28 16.06 3.16
C LYS A 371 22.51 16.63 2.40
N ASP A 372 23.17 15.82 1.57
CA ASP A 372 24.41 16.18 0.86
C ASP A 372 24.33 17.44 -0.05
N VAL A 373 23.13 17.80 -0.51
CA VAL A 373 22.93 18.93 -1.44
C VAL A 373 22.70 20.25 -0.69
N LEU A 374 22.21 20.21 0.56
CA LEU A 374 21.77 21.40 1.30
C LEU A 374 22.66 21.78 2.51
N GLU A 375 23.40 20.83 3.10
CA GLU A 375 24.26 21.03 4.29
C GLU A 375 25.24 22.22 4.14
N ARG A 376 25.69 22.51 2.91
CA ARG A 376 26.68 23.57 2.67
C ARG A 376 26.18 25.00 2.96
N MET A 377 24.87 25.24 3.03
CA MET A 377 24.30 26.59 3.18
C MET A 377 23.89 26.98 4.60
N CYS A 378 23.72 26.02 5.51
CA CYS A 378 23.31 26.27 6.91
C CYS A 378 24.33 25.79 7.95
N ARG A 379 25.53 25.43 7.50
CA ARG A 379 26.64 25.01 8.39
C ARG A 379 27.00 26.12 9.39
N ASN A 380 27.36 25.71 10.60
CA ASN A 380 27.75 26.60 11.71
C ASN A 380 26.65 27.55 12.19
N LEU A 381 25.38 27.14 12.15
CA LEU A 381 24.25 27.98 12.56
C LEU A 381 24.38 28.53 13.99
N HIS A 382 24.97 27.75 14.90
CA HIS A 382 25.25 28.11 16.29
C HIS A 382 26.10 29.38 16.46
N LEU A 383 26.95 29.75 15.50
CA LEU A 383 27.74 30.98 15.56
C LEU A 383 26.88 32.23 15.31
N HIS A 384 25.78 32.07 14.56
CA HIS A 384 24.94 33.15 14.08
C HIS A 384 23.62 33.30 14.84
N VAL A 385 23.31 32.36 15.73
CA VAL A 385 22.06 32.30 16.49
C VAL A 385 22.34 32.25 18.00
N GLU A 386 21.62 33.06 18.76
CA GLU A 386 21.54 32.99 20.22
C GLU A 386 20.16 32.46 20.62
N LEU A 387 20.10 31.49 21.53
CA LEU A 387 18.86 30.92 22.04
C LEU A 387 18.72 31.22 23.54
N GLN A 388 17.54 31.65 23.95
CA GLN A 388 17.14 31.77 25.36
C GLN A 388 15.83 31.03 25.61
N LEU A 389 15.80 30.27 26.69
CA LEU A 389 14.64 29.54 27.21
C LEU A 389 14.25 30.14 28.56
N ASP A 390 13.04 30.67 28.69
CA ASP A 390 12.56 31.35 29.91
C ASP A 390 13.58 32.36 30.46
N ASP A 391 14.08 33.22 29.58
CA ASP A 391 15.08 34.27 29.85
C ASP A 391 16.47 33.76 30.28
N LYS A 392 16.73 32.45 30.18
CA LYS A 392 18.05 31.84 30.41
C LYS A 392 18.74 31.53 29.09
N PRO A 393 19.98 32.02 28.87
CA PRO A 393 20.74 31.67 27.67
C PRO A 393 21.08 30.18 27.67
N VAL A 394 21.04 29.58 26.48
CA VAL A 394 21.41 28.18 26.27
C VAL A 394 22.62 28.11 25.35
N GLU A 395 23.61 27.32 25.75
CA GLU A 395 24.76 27.01 24.89
C GLU A 395 24.35 26.04 23.79
N LEU A 396 24.59 26.44 22.54
CA LEU A 396 24.20 25.69 21.36
C LEU A 396 25.39 24.86 20.84
N PRO A 397 25.22 23.55 20.57
CA PRO A 397 26.26 22.73 19.94
C PRO A 397 26.40 23.08 18.45
N GLU A 398 27.36 22.46 17.76
CA GLU A 398 27.43 22.55 16.30
C GLU A 398 26.13 22.02 15.68
N LEU A 399 25.36 22.92 15.08
CA LEU A 399 24.03 22.62 14.54
C LEU A 399 23.80 23.34 13.21
N GLU A 400 22.85 22.82 12.43
CA GLU A 400 22.46 23.36 11.12
C GLU A 400 20.97 23.77 11.07
N GLY A 401 20.22 23.48 12.13
CA GLY A 401 18.83 23.88 12.28
C GLY A 401 18.36 23.85 13.73
N VAL A 402 17.46 24.77 14.07
CA VAL A 402 16.73 24.84 15.35
C VAL A 402 15.24 24.71 15.04
N VAL A 403 14.55 23.83 15.77
CA VAL A 403 13.10 23.60 15.64
C VAL A 403 12.44 23.81 17.00
N VAL A 404 11.40 24.63 17.02
CA VAL A 404 10.54 24.89 18.18
C VAL A 404 9.18 24.27 17.91
N LEU A 405 8.77 23.32 18.74
CA LEU A 405 7.61 22.45 18.54
C LEU A 405 6.52 22.79 19.54
N ASN A 406 5.27 22.82 19.07
CA ASN A 406 4.05 22.81 19.86
C ASN A 406 3.30 21.47 19.74
N ILE A 407 3.59 20.70 18.69
CA ILE A 407 3.00 19.38 18.47
C ILE A 407 4.09 18.30 18.35
N PRO A 408 3.79 17.03 18.69
CA PRO A 408 4.78 15.94 18.65
C PRO A 408 5.33 15.59 17.27
N CYS A 409 4.60 15.91 16.20
CA CYS A 409 4.98 15.55 14.83
C CYS A 409 5.62 16.73 14.09
N TRP A 410 6.70 16.45 13.39
CA TRP A 410 7.44 17.36 12.52
C TRP A 410 7.85 16.64 11.24
N GLY A 411 7.94 17.36 10.12
CA GLY A 411 8.59 16.85 8.91
C GLY A 411 7.98 15.55 8.35
N ALA A 412 6.65 15.47 8.27
CA ALA A 412 5.88 14.29 7.81
C ALA A 412 5.82 13.13 8.83
N GLY A 413 5.63 13.46 10.11
CA GLY A 413 5.34 12.50 11.19
C GLY A 413 6.54 12.05 12.02
N VAL A 414 7.72 12.64 11.81
CA VAL A 414 8.88 12.43 12.68
C VAL A 414 8.59 13.03 14.05
N LYS A 415 8.99 12.35 15.12
CA LYS A 415 8.77 12.80 16.50
C LYS A 415 10.09 13.17 17.18
N PRO A 416 10.70 14.32 16.82
CA PRO A 416 12.05 14.67 17.24
C PRO A 416 12.20 14.77 18.75
N TRP A 417 11.16 15.22 19.46
CA TRP A 417 11.18 15.20 20.92
C TRP A 417 11.34 13.78 21.43
N GLN A 418 10.54 12.81 20.99
CA GLN A 418 10.61 11.41 21.46
C GLN A 418 11.96 10.72 21.21
N MET A 419 12.72 11.14 20.18
CA MET A 419 14.00 10.53 19.82
C MET A 419 15.18 10.85 20.77
N GLY A 420 15.08 11.87 21.63
CA GLY A 420 16.12 12.17 22.64
C GLY A 420 15.99 11.36 23.95
N LYS A 421 17.01 11.37 24.82
CA LYS A 421 16.99 10.65 26.12
C LYS A 421 16.50 11.56 27.26
N GLY A 422 15.45 11.14 28.00
CA GLY A 422 14.98 11.76 29.25
C GLY A 422 14.20 13.09 29.12
N GLY A 423 13.27 13.37 30.05
CA GLY A 423 12.42 14.58 30.08
C GLY A 423 10.91 14.27 30.14
N PRO A 424 10.06 15.22 30.57
CA PRO A 424 8.61 15.04 30.64
C PRO A 424 7.97 14.87 29.23
N PRO A 425 6.78 14.26 29.14
CA PRO A 425 6.09 14.06 27.87
C PRO A 425 5.73 15.40 27.23
N GLN A 426 5.79 15.46 25.91
CA GLN A 426 5.29 16.59 25.13
C GLN A 426 3.76 16.51 25.03
N LEU A 427 3.09 17.60 25.40
CA LEU A 427 1.64 17.74 25.32
C LEU A 427 1.30 18.96 24.43
N ILE A 428 0.09 18.99 23.89
CA ILE A 428 -0.36 20.06 22.97
C ILE A 428 -1.13 21.18 23.69
N ASP A 429 -1.30 21.07 25.02
CA ASP A 429 -2.14 21.92 25.85
C ASP A 429 -1.55 22.19 27.25
N ASP A 430 -0.23 22.05 27.42
CA ASP A 430 0.48 22.26 28.69
C ASP A 430 1.07 23.66 28.85
N GLY A 431 0.93 24.52 27.83
CA GLY A 431 1.49 25.87 27.80
C GLY A 431 3.02 25.89 27.73
N LEU A 432 3.67 24.82 27.25
CA LEU A 432 5.11 24.71 27.05
C LEU A 432 5.45 24.52 25.56
N LEU A 433 6.67 24.93 25.18
CA LEU A 433 7.26 24.66 23.86
C LEU A 433 8.48 23.77 24.01
N GLU A 434 8.56 22.74 23.18
CA GLU A 434 9.72 21.86 23.07
C GLU A 434 10.72 22.42 22.05
N VAL A 435 11.96 22.65 22.48
CA VAL A 435 13.03 23.14 21.60
C VAL A 435 14.02 22.01 21.32
N GLY A 436 14.18 21.67 20.03
CA GLY A 436 15.08 20.62 19.55
C GLY A 436 15.94 21.08 18.37
N LEU A 437 16.98 20.30 18.05
CA LEU A 437 17.82 20.52 16.88
C LEU A 437 17.29 19.76 15.65
N SER A 438 17.77 20.13 14.46
CA SER A 438 17.48 19.39 13.21
C SER A 438 18.03 17.95 13.21
N GLU A 439 19.02 17.66 14.06
CA GLU A 439 19.38 16.30 14.49
C GLU A 439 18.81 16.09 15.91
N PRO A 440 18.43 14.86 16.34
CA PRO A 440 17.56 14.63 17.50
C PRO A 440 18.23 14.91 18.87
N TYR A 441 18.56 16.17 19.12
CA TYR A 441 19.07 16.67 20.39
C TYR A 441 18.00 17.55 21.04
N ARG A 442 17.54 17.15 22.24
CA ARG A 442 16.60 17.93 23.06
C ARG A 442 17.36 19.06 23.74
N ILE A 443 16.93 20.30 23.52
CA ILE A 443 17.52 21.47 24.20
C ILE A 443 16.78 21.75 25.51
N GLY A 444 15.45 21.77 25.49
CA GLY A 444 14.65 22.02 26.69
C GLY A 444 13.20 22.40 26.38
N GLN A 445 12.39 22.49 27.43
CA GLN A 445 11.03 23.02 27.38
C GLN A 445 10.98 24.40 28.01
N ALA A 446 10.18 25.31 27.44
CA ALA A 446 10.05 26.67 27.95
C ALA A 446 8.65 27.23 27.71
N LYS A 447 8.21 28.17 28.56
CA LYS A 447 7.00 28.99 28.33
C LYS A 447 7.28 30.17 27.40
N LYS A 448 8.54 30.55 27.26
CA LYS A 448 9.00 31.66 26.44
C LYS A 448 10.30 31.28 25.76
N VAL A 449 10.31 31.32 24.42
CA VAL A 449 11.49 31.02 23.61
C VAL A 449 11.91 32.29 22.88
N GLN A 450 13.18 32.66 22.99
CA GLN A 450 13.75 33.79 22.25
C GLN A 450 14.93 33.33 21.39
N ILE A 451 14.86 33.60 20.10
CA ILE A 451 15.91 33.30 19.12
C ILE A 451 16.41 34.63 18.55
N ARG A 452 17.71 34.89 18.65
CA ARG A 452 18.33 36.09 18.09
C ARG A 452 19.27 35.73 16.95
N ILE A 453 18.98 36.23 15.75
CA ILE A 453 19.82 36.12 14.56
C ILE A 453 20.73 37.35 14.50
N LYS A 454 22.05 37.14 14.46
CA LYS A 454 23.05 38.20 14.69
C LYS A 454 23.41 39.01 13.45
N ASP A 455 23.92 38.36 12.42
CA ASP A 455 24.77 39.00 11.39
C ASP A 455 24.51 38.47 9.97
N CYS A 456 23.67 37.44 9.80
CA CYS A 456 23.39 36.84 8.51
C CYS A 456 21.89 36.74 8.21
N SER A 457 21.55 36.36 6.98
CA SER A 457 20.17 36.02 6.61
C SER A 457 19.97 34.52 6.55
N LEU A 458 19.06 34.02 7.39
CA LEU A 458 18.78 32.61 7.56
C LEU A 458 17.39 32.24 7.02
N PRO A 459 17.22 31.06 6.44
CA PRO A 459 15.91 30.53 6.14
C PRO A 459 15.14 30.27 7.44
N MET A 460 13.89 30.71 7.49
CA MET A 460 12.97 30.53 8.60
C MET A 460 11.59 30.12 8.08
N GLN A 461 10.86 29.31 8.83
CA GLN A 461 9.48 28.96 8.51
C GLN A 461 8.62 28.88 9.77
N VAL A 462 7.33 29.15 9.62
CA VAL A 462 6.31 28.95 10.66
C VAL A 462 5.15 28.19 10.04
N ASP A 463 4.77 27.04 10.63
CA ASP A 463 3.69 26.17 10.18
C ASP A 463 3.74 25.83 8.67
N GLY A 464 4.94 25.72 8.10
CA GLY A 464 5.17 25.40 6.69
C GLY A 464 5.20 26.59 5.73
N GLU A 465 5.07 27.83 6.21
CA GLU A 465 5.23 29.07 5.42
C GLU A 465 6.68 29.58 5.56
N PRO A 466 7.53 29.50 4.50
CA PRO A 466 8.95 29.80 4.61
C PRO A 466 9.36 31.17 4.04
N TRP A 467 10.39 31.79 4.61
CA TRP A 467 11.04 33.01 4.08
C TRP A 467 12.51 33.12 4.49
N ARG A 468 13.21 34.16 3.99
CA ARG A 468 14.55 34.53 4.46
C ARG A 468 14.44 35.63 5.49
N GLN A 469 14.91 35.34 6.70
CA GLN A 469 14.92 36.26 7.83
C GLN A 469 16.31 36.89 7.96
N GLY A 470 16.39 38.22 8.07
CA GLY A 470 17.64 38.92 8.38
C GLY A 470 17.92 39.01 9.89
N PRO A 471 18.98 39.72 10.30
CA PRO A 471 19.27 39.97 11.71
C PRO A 471 18.04 40.47 12.47
N SER A 472 17.63 39.75 13.50
CA SER A 472 16.37 40.01 14.21
C SER A 472 16.31 39.28 15.54
N THR A 473 15.42 39.73 16.42
CA THR A 473 15.04 39.01 17.63
C THR A 473 13.63 38.45 17.44
N ILE A 474 13.52 37.13 17.48
CA ILE A 474 12.28 36.38 17.41
C ILE A 474 11.90 35.98 18.84
N LEU A 475 10.71 36.39 19.27
CA LEU A 475 10.15 36.06 20.57
C LEU A 475 8.88 35.22 20.38
N ILE A 476 8.83 34.05 21.00
CA ILE A 476 7.70 33.13 20.97
C ILE A 476 7.10 33.07 22.37
N THR A 477 5.80 33.38 22.46
CA THR A 477 5.06 33.46 23.73
C THR A 477 3.66 32.89 23.58
N HIS A 478 3.10 32.37 24.66
CA HIS A 478 1.74 31.82 24.67
C HIS A 478 0.72 32.89 24.27
N PHE A 479 -0.15 32.56 23.32
CA PHE A 479 -1.20 33.46 22.82
C PHE A 479 -2.58 33.06 23.33
N GLY A 480 -2.85 31.76 23.42
CA GLY A 480 -4.14 31.22 23.86
C GLY A 480 -4.33 29.78 23.42
N HIS A 481 -5.58 29.30 23.46
CA HIS A 481 -5.91 27.95 23.03
C HIS A 481 -7.01 27.97 21.96
N ALA A 482 -6.98 27.00 21.05
CA ALA A 482 -8.08 26.63 20.17
C ALA A 482 -8.74 25.33 20.63
N SER A 483 -10.04 25.18 20.34
CA SER A 483 -10.77 23.93 20.53
C SER A 483 -10.75 23.15 19.22
N ILE A 484 -10.23 21.93 19.26
CA ILE A 484 -10.10 21.04 18.09
C ILE A 484 -10.53 19.62 18.46
N PHE A 485 -11.06 18.85 17.52
CA PHE A 485 -11.45 17.47 17.73
C PHE A 485 -10.28 16.52 17.47
N ALA A 486 -10.11 15.55 18.36
CA ALA A 486 -9.28 14.36 18.15
C ALA A 486 -10.18 13.14 17.87
N SER A 487 -9.74 12.25 16.98
CA SER A 487 -10.46 11.02 16.65
C SER A 487 -10.40 10.02 17.81
N GLU A 488 -11.50 9.35 18.13
CA GLU A 488 -11.57 8.29 19.16
C GLU A 488 -10.54 7.16 18.91
N GLN A 489 -10.15 6.92 17.64
CA GLN A 489 -9.09 5.98 17.28
C GLN A 489 -7.75 6.34 17.93
N ALA A 490 -7.39 7.62 18.07
CA ALA A 490 -6.15 8.01 18.74
C ALA A 490 -6.13 7.71 20.24
N MET A 491 -7.30 7.68 20.90
CA MET A 491 -7.39 7.35 22.33
C MET A 491 -7.53 5.84 22.58
N MET A 492 -8.10 5.06 21.64
CA MET A 492 -8.19 3.59 21.75
C MET A 492 -6.95 2.84 21.26
N MET A 493 -6.11 3.42 20.40
CA MET A 493 -5.04 2.71 19.68
C MET A 493 -3.80 2.33 20.50
N ALA A 494 -3.61 2.83 21.73
CA ALA A 494 -2.45 2.44 22.55
C ALA A 494 -2.60 1.03 23.16
N LYS A 495 -3.82 0.48 23.20
CA LYS A 495 -4.11 -0.78 23.86
C LYS A 495 -4.00 -1.96 22.88
N VAL A 496 -3.10 -2.89 23.18
CA VAL A 496 -2.93 -4.11 22.38
C VAL A 496 -4.04 -5.10 22.71
N ASN A 497 -4.82 -5.48 21.71
CA ASN A 497 -5.92 -6.43 21.83
C ASN A 497 -5.43 -7.88 21.83
N CYS A 498 -4.40 -8.20 21.05
CA CYS A 498 -3.88 -9.55 20.94
C CYS A 498 -2.43 -9.60 20.43
N VAL A 499 -1.71 -10.69 20.75
CA VAL A 499 -0.36 -10.97 20.24
C VAL A 499 -0.39 -12.26 19.43
N TYR A 500 -0.05 -12.19 18.16
CA TYR A 500 0.24 -13.34 17.31
C TYR A 500 1.74 -13.63 17.34
N LEU A 501 2.13 -14.70 18.04
CA LEU A 501 3.51 -15.12 18.16
C LEU A 501 3.78 -16.26 17.17
N SER A 502 4.73 -16.08 16.24
CA SER A 502 5.10 -17.15 15.32
C SER A 502 5.59 -18.38 16.08
N SER A 503 5.28 -19.59 15.60
CA SER A 503 5.75 -20.82 16.24
C SER A 503 7.28 -20.92 16.32
N GLU A 504 8.00 -20.25 15.42
CA GLU A 504 9.47 -20.21 15.41
C GLU A 504 10.01 -19.25 16.47
N ALA A 505 9.47 -18.02 16.56
CA ALA A 505 9.81 -17.07 17.62
C ALA A 505 9.49 -17.64 19.01
N TYR A 506 8.34 -18.30 19.14
CA TYR A 506 7.96 -19.01 20.35
C TYR A 506 8.99 -20.08 20.75
N LEU A 507 9.41 -20.92 19.80
CA LEU A 507 10.40 -21.96 20.05
C LEU A 507 11.75 -21.37 20.50
N VAL A 508 12.21 -20.29 19.87
CA VAL A 508 13.47 -19.63 20.26
C VAL A 508 13.38 -19.03 21.66
N CYS A 509 12.30 -18.30 21.98
CA CYS A 509 12.07 -17.79 23.33
C CYS A 509 12.04 -18.90 24.36
N LEU A 510 11.40 -20.03 24.03
CA LEU A 510 11.28 -21.17 24.93
C LEU A 510 12.64 -21.83 25.19
N ILE A 511 13.41 -22.09 24.13
CA ILE A 511 14.78 -22.65 24.26
C ILE A 511 15.65 -21.70 25.10
N HIS A 512 15.54 -20.39 24.87
CA HIS A 512 16.27 -19.41 25.66
C HIS A 512 15.84 -19.41 27.14
N ALA A 513 14.53 -19.46 27.42
CA ALA A 513 14.01 -19.52 28.79
C ALA A 513 14.47 -20.76 29.55
N TYR A 514 14.61 -21.90 28.86
CA TYR A 514 15.17 -23.14 29.42
C TYR A 514 16.71 -23.20 29.38
N ALA A 515 17.40 -22.22 28.81
CA ALA A 515 18.86 -22.25 28.78
C ALA A 515 19.48 -22.09 30.18
N ASN A 516 18.80 -21.40 31.09
CA ASN A 516 19.27 -21.16 32.44
C ASN A 516 18.13 -21.29 33.47
N GLU A 517 18.34 -22.08 34.51
CA GLU A 517 17.39 -22.28 35.62
C GLU A 517 17.65 -21.34 36.80
N ARG A 518 18.88 -20.81 36.92
CA ARG A 518 19.31 -20.00 38.07
C ARG A 518 19.09 -18.51 37.87
N GLU A 519 19.15 -18.06 36.62
CA GLU A 519 19.07 -16.65 36.25
C GLU A 519 17.98 -16.45 35.19
N GLU A 520 17.27 -15.32 35.27
CA GLU A 520 16.33 -14.91 34.23
C GLU A 520 17.12 -14.51 32.97
N VAL A 521 16.60 -14.90 31.81
CA VAL A 521 17.11 -14.49 30.50
C VAL A 521 16.23 -13.42 29.89
N MET A 522 16.73 -12.67 28.91
CA MET A 522 15.96 -11.61 28.26
C MET A 522 16.24 -11.50 26.75
N GLY A 523 15.30 -10.92 26.02
CA GLY A 523 15.49 -10.57 24.63
C GLY A 523 14.44 -9.63 24.06
N LEU A 524 14.62 -9.28 22.80
CA LEU A 524 13.75 -8.37 22.05
C LEU A 524 12.87 -9.13 21.06
N LEU A 525 11.67 -8.59 20.82
CA LEU A 525 10.67 -9.11 19.90
C LEU A 525 10.67 -8.28 18.61
N ILE A 526 10.75 -8.97 17.48
CA ILE A 526 10.73 -8.36 16.14
C ILE A 526 9.46 -8.78 15.42
N GLY A 527 8.80 -7.81 14.81
CA GLY A 527 7.50 -8.03 14.20
C GLY A 527 6.87 -6.75 13.66
N TYR A 528 5.56 -6.75 13.49
CA TYR A 528 4.81 -5.56 13.11
C TYR A 528 3.54 -5.42 13.94
N THR A 529 3.05 -4.19 14.09
CA THR A 529 1.76 -3.90 14.72
C THR A 529 0.72 -3.60 13.65
N ASP A 530 -0.47 -4.16 13.81
CA ASP A 530 -1.65 -3.80 13.01
C ASP A 530 -2.52 -2.85 13.82
N GLU A 531 -2.39 -1.56 13.52
CA GLU A 531 -3.10 -0.49 14.23
C GLU A 531 -4.61 -0.58 14.06
N GLN A 532 -5.12 -1.16 12.95
CA GLN A 532 -6.56 -1.28 12.73
C GLN A 532 -7.22 -2.30 13.66
N THR A 533 -6.51 -3.40 13.92
CA THR A 533 -6.99 -4.49 14.79
C THR A 533 -6.49 -4.38 16.23
N GLY A 534 -5.46 -3.55 16.46
CA GLY A 534 -4.76 -3.44 17.73
C GLY A 534 -3.95 -4.70 18.06
N CYS A 535 -3.55 -5.49 17.07
CA CYS A 535 -2.82 -6.74 17.30
C CYS A 535 -1.33 -6.65 16.91
N CYS A 536 -0.48 -7.26 17.74
CA CYS A 536 0.96 -7.34 17.51
C CYS A 536 1.30 -8.69 16.86
N HIS A 537 2.08 -8.69 15.78
CA HIS A 537 2.54 -9.89 15.10
C HIS A 537 4.04 -10.05 15.29
N VAL A 538 4.45 -10.93 16.19
CA VAL A 538 5.85 -11.26 16.46
C VAL A 538 6.29 -12.35 15.49
N THR A 539 7.27 -12.03 14.64
CA THR A 539 7.81 -12.94 13.63
C THR A 539 9.14 -13.54 14.06
N ASN A 540 10.02 -12.75 14.68
CA ASN A 540 11.40 -13.09 15.06
C ASN A 540 11.78 -12.52 16.44
N THR A 541 12.94 -12.90 16.96
CA THR A 541 13.46 -12.42 18.24
C THR A 541 14.98 -12.23 18.22
N VAL A 542 15.49 -11.39 19.14
CA VAL A 542 16.93 -11.17 19.36
C VAL A 542 17.23 -11.47 20.83
N GLN A 543 18.16 -12.39 21.08
CA GLN A 543 18.59 -12.78 22.43
C GLN A 543 19.59 -11.74 22.92
N LEU A 544 19.46 -11.30 24.17
CA LEU A 544 20.33 -10.28 24.74
C LEU A 544 21.16 -10.84 25.89
N LYS A 545 22.41 -10.36 26.00
CA LYS A 545 23.30 -10.64 27.12
C LYS A 545 22.86 -9.86 28.35
N ARG A 546 22.80 -10.50 29.52
CA ARG A 546 22.47 -9.82 30.77
C ARG A 546 23.71 -9.13 31.35
N LEU A 547 23.74 -7.79 31.28
CA LEU A 547 24.85 -7.00 31.82
C LEU A 547 24.80 -6.86 33.36
N VAL A 548 23.61 -6.91 33.96
CA VAL A 548 23.39 -6.74 35.41
C VAL A 548 22.68 -7.98 35.99
N LYS A 549 23.41 -8.78 36.77
CA LYS A 549 22.93 -10.04 37.38
C LYS A 549 22.27 -9.84 38.76
N ARG A 550 21.20 -9.04 38.83
CA ARG A 550 20.40 -8.83 40.06
C ARG A 550 18.96 -9.30 39.83
N SER A 551 18.36 -10.01 40.80
CA SER A 551 16.94 -10.40 40.76
C SER A 551 16.05 -9.21 40.40
N ASP A 552 15.06 -9.45 39.53
CA ASP A 552 14.00 -8.51 39.16
C ASP A 552 14.49 -7.22 38.45
N ARG A 553 15.74 -7.18 37.96
CA ARG A 553 16.26 -6.03 37.19
C ARG A 553 16.69 -6.48 35.80
N VAL A 554 15.87 -6.12 34.81
CA VAL A 554 16.04 -6.44 33.39
C VAL A 554 16.01 -5.13 32.60
N GLU A 555 17.18 -4.54 32.38
CA GLU A 555 17.32 -3.23 31.70
C GLU A 555 18.05 -3.42 30.36
N MET A 556 17.48 -2.89 29.28
CA MET A 556 18.10 -2.85 27.95
C MET A 556 18.99 -1.61 27.80
N THR A 557 20.16 -1.77 27.17
CA THR A 557 21.01 -0.61 26.84
C THR A 557 20.68 -0.08 25.43
N PRO A 558 20.88 1.23 25.19
CA PRO A 558 20.67 1.83 23.86
C PRO A 558 21.46 1.14 22.74
N GLU A 559 22.63 0.61 23.05
CA GLU A 559 23.49 -0.09 22.10
C GLU A 559 22.83 -1.41 21.65
N THR A 560 22.34 -2.21 22.60
CA THR A 560 21.64 -3.47 22.29
C THR A 560 20.34 -3.24 21.52
N LEU A 561 19.62 -2.15 21.80
CA LEU A 561 18.42 -1.78 21.05
C LEU A 561 18.77 -1.36 19.61
N SER A 562 19.86 -0.61 19.43
CA SER A 562 20.37 -0.20 18.11
C SER A 562 20.74 -1.40 17.24
N GLU A 563 21.45 -2.38 17.81
CA GLU A 563 21.80 -3.62 17.10
C GLU A 563 20.56 -4.42 16.64
N ALA A 564 19.53 -4.49 17.49
CA ALA A 564 18.27 -5.13 17.15
C ALA A 564 17.50 -4.39 16.04
N ILE A 565 17.57 -3.06 16.02
CA ILE A 565 17.00 -2.23 14.95
C ILE A 565 17.72 -2.50 13.62
N ILE A 566 19.07 -2.50 13.63
CA ILE A 566 19.87 -2.82 12.44
C ILE A 566 19.54 -4.22 11.91
N TYR A 567 19.35 -5.19 12.81
CA TYR A 567 18.93 -6.53 12.42
C TYR A 567 17.53 -6.55 11.78
N ALA A 568 16.56 -5.81 12.33
CA ALA A 568 15.23 -5.66 11.73
C ALA A 568 15.30 -4.99 10.33
N ASP A 569 16.14 -3.97 10.17
CA ASP A 569 16.35 -3.30 8.88
C ASP A 569 16.99 -4.23 7.85
N ASN A 570 17.94 -5.07 8.26
CA ASN A 570 18.51 -6.09 7.37
C ASN A 570 17.47 -7.11 6.92
N LEU A 571 16.57 -7.54 7.81
CA LEU A 571 15.45 -8.40 7.44
C LEU A 571 14.51 -7.72 6.43
N ASN A 572 14.26 -6.42 6.60
CA ASN A 572 13.49 -5.63 5.65
C ASN A 572 14.19 -5.49 4.31
N ALA A 573 15.50 -5.25 4.29
CA ALA A 573 16.27 -5.13 3.05
C ALA A 573 16.25 -6.42 2.22
N VAL A 574 16.33 -7.59 2.88
CA VAL A 574 16.15 -8.89 2.21
C VAL A 574 14.73 -9.03 1.68
N ASN A 575 13.72 -8.65 2.46
CA ASN A 575 12.31 -8.71 2.06
C ASN A 575 11.96 -7.74 0.93
N ASP A 576 12.64 -6.60 0.84
CA ASP A 576 12.48 -5.58 -0.20
C ASP A 576 13.12 -6.00 -1.53
N SER A 577 14.04 -6.96 -1.50
CA SER A 577 14.58 -7.61 -2.70
C SER A 577 13.64 -8.66 -3.28
N LEU A 578 12.54 -9.00 -2.59
CA LEU A 578 11.53 -9.95 -3.05
C LEU A 578 10.41 -9.25 -3.84
N ASP A 579 9.78 -9.98 -4.77
CA ASP A 579 8.66 -9.49 -5.56
C ASP A 579 7.51 -8.98 -4.69
N GLU A 580 6.82 -7.93 -5.16
CA GLU A 580 5.75 -7.22 -4.46
C GLU A 580 4.58 -8.13 -4.03
N SER A 581 4.37 -9.26 -4.71
CA SER A 581 3.34 -10.26 -4.37
C SER A 581 3.69 -11.20 -3.21
N VAL A 582 4.98 -11.29 -2.85
CA VAL A 582 5.52 -12.17 -1.79
C VAL A 582 6.07 -11.36 -0.62
N ARG A 583 6.28 -10.05 -0.82
CA ARG A 583 6.81 -9.12 0.18
C ARG A 583 5.97 -9.17 1.45
N LYS A 584 6.62 -9.59 2.55
CA LYS A 584 6.01 -9.58 3.89
C LYS A 584 5.88 -8.14 4.38
N LYS A 585 5.01 -7.89 5.36
CA LYS A 585 4.93 -6.58 6.02
C LYS A 585 6.30 -6.23 6.63
N PRO A 586 6.75 -4.96 6.57
CA PRO A 586 8.02 -4.54 7.15
C PRO A 586 8.00 -4.78 8.67
N VAL A 587 9.09 -5.30 9.19
CA VAL A 587 9.26 -5.64 10.61
C VAL A 587 10.10 -4.59 11.34
N ARG A 588 9.85 -4.44 12.63
CA ARG A 588 10.57 -3.56 13.55
C ARG A 588 10.63 -4.20 14.93
N VAL A 589 11.38 -3.61 15.85
CA VAL A 589 11.33 -4.00 17.26
C VAL A 589 10.00 -3.51 17.85
N ILE A 590 9.20 -4.43 18.41
CA ILE A 590 7.83 -4.15 18.88
C ILE A 590 7.61 -4.51 20.36
N GLY A 591 8.61 -5.06 21.02
CA GLY A 591 8.47 -5.54 22.39
C GLY A 591 9.70 -6.25 22.92
N TRP A 592 9.55 -6.84 24.10
CA TRP A 592 10.61 -7.56 24.81
C TRP A 592 10.04 -8.81 25.49
N TYR A 593 10.92 -9.73 25.86
CA TYR A 593 10.57 -10.90 26.65
C TYR A 593 11.64 -11.23 27.69
N HIS A 594 11.22 -11.89 28.77
CA HIS A 594 12.14 -12.48 29.76
C HIS A 594 11.58 -13.78 30.37
N SER A 595 12.40 -14.48 31.14
CA SER A 595 12.01 -15.71 31.82
C SER A 595 11.85 -15.54 33.33
N HIS A 596 10.95 -16.32 33.93
CA HIS A 596 10.76 -16.47 35.38
C HIS A 596 10.99 -17.95 35.75
N PRO A 597 12.22 -18.35 36.10
CA PRO A 597 12.49 -19.70 36.56
C PRO A 597 11.95 -19.88 37.99
N HIS A 598 11.14 -20.93 38.22
CA HIS A 598 10.53 -21.25 39.53
C HIS A 598 9.61 -20.15 40.11
N ILE A 599 9.25 -19.15 39.31
CA ILE A 599 8.43 -18.00 39.72
C ILE A 599 7.19 -17.93 38.81
N THR A 600 6.10 -17.34 39.32
CA THR A 600 4.84 -17.19 38.58
C THR A 600 4.99 -16.34 37.31
N VAL A 601 4.08 -16.51 36.35
CA VAL A 601 4.10 -15.79 35.07
C VAL A 601 3.66 -14.32 35.16
N TYR A 602 3.16 -13.87 36.31
CA TYR A 602 2.65 -12.51 36.47
C TYR A 602 3.81 -11.51 36.62
N PRO A 603 3.70 -10.30 36.04
CA PRO A 603 4.74 -9.29 36.09
C PRO A 603 4.94 -8.77 37.51
N SER A 604 6.19 -8.60 37.91
CA SER A 604 6.59 -7.95 39.16
C SER A 604 6.31 -6.43 39.11
N GLY A 605 6.53 -5.75 40.25
CA GLY A 605 6.46 -4.29 40.29
C GLY A 605 7.52 -3.63 39.40
N VAL A 606 8.71 -4.24 39.28
CA VAL A 606 9.78 -3.74 38.42
C VAL A 606 9.44 -3.98 36.95
N ASP A 607 8.92 -5.15 36.59
CA ASP A 607 8.49 -5.46 35.22
C ASP A 607 7.44 -4.46 34.73
N ASN A 608 6.47 -4.12 35.59
CA ASN A 608 5.44 -3.14 35.26
C ASN A 608 5.96 -1.72 35.11
N HIS A 609 6.96 -1.34 35.91
CA HIS A 609 7.61 -0.05 35.80
C HIS A 609 8.42 0.04 34.50
N THR A 610 9.28 -0.94 34.24
CA THR A 610 10.09 -1.05 33.02
C THR A 610 9.21 -1.11 31.76
N GLN A 611 8.11 -1.85 31.79
CA GLN A 611 7.13 -1.89 30.70
C GLN A 611 6.48 -0.51 30.46
N CYS A 612 6.14 0.22 31.52
CA CYS A 612 5.60 1.58 31.41
C CYS A 612 6.63 2.54 30.80
N GLU A 613 7.89 2.46 31.23
CA GLU A 613 8.98 3.25 30.66
C GLU A 613 9.16 2.97 29.16
N TYR A 614 9.14 1.71 28.73
CA TYR A 614 9.23 1.37 27.31
C TYR A 614 8.01 1.83 26.50
N GLN A 615 6.80 1.74 27.06
CA GLN A 615 5.61 2.26 26.39
C GLN A 615 5.65 3.78 26.20
N ASN A 616 6.18 4.50 27.19
CA ASN A 616 6.29 5.95 27.14
C ASN A 616 7.45 6.43 26.27
N ALA A 617 8.57 5.70 26.27
CA ALA A 617 9.81 6.10 25.61
C ALA A 617 9.95 5.60 24.17
N LEU A 618 9.40 4.43 23.84
CA LEU A 618 9.63 3.75 22.56
C LEU A 618 8.36 3.67 21.72
N ASP A 619 7.32 2.98 22.21
CA ASP A 619 6.10 2.72 21.46
C ASP A 619 4.89 2.54 22.40
N PRO A 620 3.78 3.28 22.24
CA PRO A 620 2.58 3.07 23.05
C PRO A 620 2.03 1.63 23.00
N MET A 621 2.20 0.92 21.88
CA MET A 621 1.82 -0.48 21.68
C MET A 621 2.93 -1.48 22.07
N TRP A 622 4.00 -1.03 22.72
CA TRP A 622 5.11 -1.89 23.16
C TRP A 622 4.59 -3.02 24.05
N ILE A 623 5.03 -4.25 23.79
CA ILE A 623 4.54 -5.44 24.49
C ILE A 623 5.65 -6.15 25.27
N GLY A 624 5.35 -6.57 26.49
CA GLY A 624 6.21 -7.47 27.28
C GLY A 624 5.65 -8.90 27.27
N ILE A 625 6.53 -9.91 27.17
CA ILE A 625 6.15 -11.34 27.28
C ILE A 625 6.99 -12.02 28.36
N ILE A 626 6.34 -12.68 29.33
CA ILE A 626 7.00 -13.42 30.41
C ILE A 626 6.85 -14.92 30.16
N PHE A 627 7.94 -15.67 30.25
CA PHE A 627 7.96 -17.13 30.19
C PHE A 627 8.31 -17.72 31.55
N SER A 628 7.33 -18.34 32.21
CA SER A 628 7.48 -18.99 33.51
C SER A 628 7.79 -20.47 33.33
N VAL A 629 9.01 -20.87 33.72
CA VAL A 629 9.64 -22.17 33.43
C VAL A 629 10.12 -22.86 34.71
N TYR A 630 10.41 -24.15 34.63
CA TYR A 630 10.86 -25.01 35.76
C TYR A 630 9.86 -25.20 36.92
N ASN A 631 8.64 -24.68 36.82
CA ASN A 631 7.62 -24.90 37.84
C ASN A 631 7.18 -26.37 37.85
N THR A 632 7.23 -27.01 39.02
CA THR A 632 6.77 -28.38 39.18
C THR A 632 5.74 -28.42 40.31
N ASP A 633 4.58 -29.01 40.05
CA ASP A 633 3.58 -29.21 41.09
C ASP A 633 4.01 -30.39 41.97
N GLU A 634 4.47 -30.10 43.19
CA GLU A 634 5.05 -31.09 44.12
C GLU A 634 4.13 -32.29 44.39
N ARG A 635 2.81 -32.12 44.27
CA ARG A 635 1.84 -33.19 44.52
C ARG A 635 1.63 -34.12 43.34
N SER A 636 1.73 -33.60 42.12
CA SER A 636 1.46 -34.36 40.89
C SER A 636 2.71 -34.74 40.12
N GLY A 637 3.85 -34.11 40.40
CA GLY A 637 5.10 -34.25 39.65
C GLY A 637 5.03 -33.65 38.24
N ILE A 638 3.95 -32.94 37.90
CA ILE A 638 3.72 -32.38 36.57
C ILE A 638 4.44 -31.03 36.46
N GLY A 639 5.36 -30.93 35.49
CA GLY A 639 6.00 -29.67 35.10
C GLY A 639 5.00 -28.74 34.39
N ARG A 640 5.03 -27.44 34.72
CA ARG A 640 4.15 -26.41 34.14
C ARG A 640 4.97 -25.32 33.46
N LEU A 641 4.63 -25.06 32.20
CA LEU A 641 5.09 -23.93 31.41
C LEU A 641 3.92 -22.94 31.27
N ASN A 642 4.13 -21.69 31.66
CA ASN A 642 3.16 -20.62 31.46
C ASN A 642 3.81 -19.46 30.71
N TYR A 643 3.05 -18.76 29.88
CA TYR A 643 3.49 -17.52 29.25
C TYR A 643 2.37 -16.48 29.26
N LEU A 644 2.72 -15.20 29.40
CA LEU A 644 1.79 -14.08 29.48
C LEU A 644 2.35 -12.89 28.71
N ALA A 645 1.55 -12.28 27.84
CA ALA A 645 1.84 -10.95 27.32
C ALA A 645 1.13 -9.88 28.16
N PHE A 646 1.76 -8.72 28.32
CA PHE A 646 1.20 -7.63 29.12
C PHE A 646 1.63 -6.24 28.65
N GLN A 647 0.80 -5.25 29.01
CA GLN A 647 1.11 -3.81 28.98
C GLN A 647 0.92 -3.23 30.39
N SER A 648 1.47 -2.05 30.64
CA SER A 648 1.36 -1.31 31.91
C SER A 648 0.46 -0.08 31.72
N PHE A 649 -0.49 0.10 32.64
CA PHE A 649 -1.39 1.26 32.70
C PHE A 649 -1.51 1.76 34.15
N GLU A 650 -2.17 2.90 34.38
CA GLU A 650 -2.30 3.52 35.73
C GLU A 650 -2.86 2.56 36.81
N ASN A 651 -3.67 1.57 36.42
CA ASN A 651 -4.27 0.58 37.32
C ASN A 651 -3.44 -0.72 37.50
N GLY A 652 -2.20 -0.76 36.99
CA GLY A 652 -1.32 -1.93 36.99
C GLY A 652 -1.21 -2.61 35.63
N HIS A 653 -0.90 -3.91 35.62
CA HIS A 653 -0.70 -4.66 34.39
C HIS A 653 -2.01 -5.03 33.69
N TYR A 654 -2.02 -4.92 32.37
CA TYR A 654 -3.09 -5.39 31.50
C TYR A 654 -2.62 -6.62 30.74
N SER A 655 -3.26 -7.76 30.99
CA SER A 655 -2.97 -9.02 30.30
C SER A 655 -3.48 -9.00 28.86
N VAL A 656 -2.64 -9.43 27.93
CA VAL A 656 -2.93 -9.50 26.50
C VAL A 656 -2.94 -10.97 26.06
N PRO A 657 -3.97 -11.43 25.32
CA PRO A 657 -4.03 -12.80 24.84
C PRO A 657 -2.94 -13.07 23.79
N VAL A 658 -2.24 -14.20 23.96
CA VAL A 658 -1.17 -14.65 23.04
C VAL A 658 -1.65 -15.86 22.23
N MET A 659 -1.63 -15.74 20.92
CA MET A 659 -1.95 -16.79 19.95
C MET A 659 -0.70 -17.25 19.23
N ILE A 660 -0.36 -18.53 19.36
CA ILE A 660 0.77 -19.12 18.63
C ILE A 660 0.33 -19.43 17.20
N VAL A 661 0.98 -18.80 16.22
CA VAL A 661 0.68 -19.00 14.80
C VAL A 661 1.51 -20.16 14.26
N PRO A 662 0.88 -21.26 13.83
CA PRO A 662 1.60 -22.43 13.33
C PRO A 662 2.23 -22.15 11.96
N LYS A 663 3.48 -22.57 11.76
CA LYS A 663 4.11 -22.62 10.43
C LYS A 663 3.62 -23.87 9.68
N LEU A 664 3.05 -23.66 8.50
CA LEU A 664 2.53 -24.72 7.63
C LEU A 664 3.63 -25.49 6.88
N GLU A 665 4.84 -24.93 6.80
CA GLU A 665 5.97 -25.55 6.11
C GLU A 665 6.83 -26.40 7.06
N PRO A 666 7.26 -27.61 6.65
CA PRO A 666 8.06 -28.50 7.49
C PRO A 666 9.55 -28.10 7.59
N ALA A 667 10.02 -27.17 6.75
CA ALA A 667 11.42 -26.75 6.71
C ALA A 667 11.78 -25.78 7.85
N ILE A 668 12.97 -25.97 8.45
CA ILE A 668 13.57 -25.01 9.38
C ILE A 668 14.02 -23.80 8.56
N ASP A 669 13.54 -22.61 8.93
CA ASP A 669 13.99 -21.36 8.31
C ASP A 669 15.50 -21.15 8.52
N SER A 670 16.20 -20.59 7.54
CA SER A 670 17.60 -20.17 7.73
C SER A 670 17.73 -19.19 8.90
N ILE A 671 16.70 -18.36 9.10
CA ILE A 671 16.64 -17.39 10.19
C ILE A 671 16.56 -18.08 11.56
N LEU A 672 15.74 -19.13 11.70
CA LEU A 672 15.63 -19.89 12.95
C LEU A 672 16.96 -20.57 13.31
N SER A 673 17.65 -21.14 12.30
CA SER A 673 18.97 -21.75 12.50
C SER A 673 20.02 -20.73 12.94
N GLU A 674 20.00 -19.54 12.35
CA GLU A 674 20.90 -18.44 12.71
C GLU A 674 20.67 -17.98 14.16
N ARG A 675 19.41 -17.83 14.58
CA ARG A 675 19.07 -17.39 15.95
C ARG A 675 19.43 -18.45 16.99
N ILE A 676 19.21 -19.73 16.69
CA ILE A 676 19.67 -20.82 17.56
C ILE A 676 21.21 -20.83 17.67
N GLY A 677 21.93 -20.58 16.57
CA GLY A 677 23.38 -20.42 16.58
C GLY A 677 23.83 -19.26 17.46
N ALA A 678 23.23 -18.08 17.28
CA ALA A 678 23.51 -16.89 18.09
C ALA A 678 23.29 -17.13 19.59
N LEU A 679 22.27 -17.89 19.96
CA LEU A 679 22.04 -18.29 21.36
C LEU A 679 23.17 -19.16 21.92
N THR A 680 23.70 -20.11 21.13
CA THR A 680 24.85 -20.90 21.57
C THR A 680 26.11 -20.06 21.73
N GLU A 681 26.36 -19.12 20.82
CA GLU A 681 27.49 -18.17 20.91
C GLU A 681 27.36 -17.27 22.14
N LEU A 682 26.15 -16.80 22.44
CA LEU A 682 25.86 -15.99 23.62
C LEU A 682 26.27 -16.71 24.92
N CYS A 683 25.86 -17.97 25.09
CA CYS A 683 26.21 -18.76 26.27
C CYS A 683 27.73 -18.93 26.44
N PHE A 684 28.48 -19.10 25.35
CA PHE A 684 29.95 -19.20 25.41
C PHE A 684 30.62 -17.85 25.68
N ALA A 685 30.10 -16.77 25.10
CA ALA A 685 30.60 -15.41 25.32
C ALA A 685 30.40 -14.95 26.77
N GLU A 686 29.35 -15.41 27.45
CA GLU A 686 29.16 -15.15 28.89
C GLU A 686 30.25 -15.78 29.76
N GLU A 687 30.58 -17.05 29.50
CA GLU A 687 31.65 -17.75 30.23
C GLU A 687 33.03 -17.15 29.91
N SER A 688 33.28 -16.77 28.66
CA SER A 688 34.55 -16.16 28.23
C SER A 688 34.79 -14.82 28.91
N ASP A 689 33.79 -13.93 28.92
CA ASP A 689 33.91 -12.62 29.57
C ASP A 689 34.12 -12.74 31.09
N ALA A 690 33.46 -13.71 31.73
CA ALA A 690 33.64 -13.96 33.16
C ALA A 690 35.08 -14.41 33.46
N PHE A 691 35.63 -15.30 32.62
CA PHE A 691 37.01 -15.74 32.73
C PHE A 691 38.01 -14.58 32.48
N GLU A 692 37.81 -13.77 31.43
CA GLU A 692 38.68 -12.62 31.13
C GLU A 692 38.71 -11.60 32.27
N LYS A 693 37.54 -11.26 32.83
CA LYS A 693 37.47 -10.35 34.01
C LYS A 693 38.20 -10.93 35.21
N ALA A 694 38.06 -12.23 35.46
CA ALA A 694 38.76 -12.90 36.56
C ALA A 694 40.29 -12.85 36.35
N VAL A 695 40.76 -13.01 35.10
CA VAL A 695 42.20 -12.98 34.77
C VAL A 695 42.76 -11.55 34.80
N GLN A 696 41.99 -10.53 34.38
CA GLN A 696 42.40 -9.13 34.44
C GLN A 696 42.62 -8.61 35.87
N SER A 697 42.05 -9.29 36.88
CA SER A 697 42.24 -8.92 38.29
C SER A 697 43.61 -9.31 38.86
N PHE A 698 44.43 -10.07 38.13
CA PHE A 698 45.77 -10.44 38.57
C PHE A 698 46.78 -9.30 38.36
N ASN A 699 47.29 -8.77 39.47
CA ASN A 699 48.48 -7.90 39.45
C ASN A 699 49.73 -8.78 39.53
N PHE A 700 50.57 -8.75 38.50
CA PHE A 700 51.83 -9.49 38.48
C PHE A 700 52.93 -8.70 39.21
N ASP A 701 52.80 -8.55 40.52
CA ASP A 701 53.93 -8.19 41.38
C ASP A 701 54.75 -9.46 41.72
N ASP A 702 56.08 -9.34 41.68
CA ASP A 702 57.04 -10.46 41.77
C ASP A 702 56.88 -11.35 43.02
N ASN A 703 56.25 -10.86 44.09
CA ASN A 703 56.08 -11.59 45.35
C ASN A 703 54.85 -12.54 45.39
N LEU A 704 53.93 -12.49 44.42
CA LEU A 704 52.68 -13.28 44.39
C LEU A 704 52.59 -14.26 43.21
N GLN A 705 53.67 -14.43 42.44
CA GLN A 705 53.69 -15.16 41.17
C GLN A 705 53.22 -16.63 41.30
N GLN A 706 53.57 -17.33 42.38
CA GLN A 706 53.10 -18.71 42.62
C GLN A 706 51.60 -18.79 42.96
N LEU A 707 51.08 -17.85 43.76
CA LEU A 707 49.66 -17.80 44.12
C LEU A 707 48.80 -17.47 42.90
N ASN A 708 49.27 -16.52 42.07
CA ASN A 708 48.61 -16.14 40.82
C ASN A 708 48.63 -17.26 39.77
N THR A 709 49.69 -18.09 39.72
CA THR A 709 49.75 -19.25 38.81
C THR A 709 48.74 -20.34 39.20
N LEU A 710 48.60 -20.62 40.49
CA LEU A 710 47.60 -21.57 41.00
C LEU A 710 46.17 -21.05 40.80
N ALA A 711 45.93 -19.77 41.09
CA ALA A 711 44.63 -19.13 40.86
C ALA A 711 44.26 -19.08 39.37
N TYR A 712 45.22 -18.80 38.49
CA TYR A 712 45.02 -18.89 37.04
C TYR A 712 44.67 -20.31 36.61
N SER A 713 45.40 -21.33 37.08
CA SER A 713 45.11 -22.74 36.79
C SER A 713 43.73 -23.17 37.29
N HIS A 714 43.32 -22.69 38.47
CA HIS A 714 41.96 -22.89 38.98
C HIS A 714 40.92 -22.25 38.07
N ASN A 715 41.10 -20.98 37.68
CA ASN A 715 40.16 -20.26 36.81
C ASN A 715 40.03 -20.93 35.43
N VAL A 716 41.14 -21.41 34.84
CA VAL A 716 41.13 -22.16 33.57
C VAL A 716 40.35 -23.46 33.72
N SER A 717 40.54 -24.18 34.83
CA SER A 717 39.83 -25.43 35.11
C SER A 717 38.33 -25.20 35.29
N THR A 718 37.95 -24.14 36.01
CA THR A 718 36.56 -23.73 36.21
C THR A 718 35.90 -23.33 34.89
N TYR A 719 36.56 -22.49 34.09
CA TYR A 719 36.09 -22.11 32.76
C TYR A 719 35.88 -23.34 31.85
N THR A 720 36.86 -24.24 31.80
CA THR A 720 36.76 -25.48 31.00
C THR A 720 35.59 -26.36 31.46
N THR A 721 35.38 -26.45 32.77
CA THR A 721 34.28 -27.23 33.35
C THR A 721 32.93 -26.64 32.98
N ASN A 722 32.77 -25.32 33.08
CA ASN A 722 31.55 -24.62 32.72
C ASN A 722 31.24 -24.76 31.22
N VAL A 723 32.22 -24.54 30.35
CA VAL A 723 32.09 -24.72 28.89
C VAL A 723 31.65 -26.15 28.56
N CYS A 724 32.25 -27.16 29.19
CA CYS A 724 31.87 -28.56 29.02
C CYS A 724 30.44 -28.85 29.53
N SER A 725 30.02 -28.19 30.63
CA SER A 725 28.66 -28.29 31.16
C SER A 725 27.65 -27.71 30.16
N THR A 726 27.91 -26.54 29.60
CA THR A 726 27.07 -25.89 28.57
C THR A 726 26.96 -26.77 27.32
N ILE A 727 28.06 -27.38 26.88
CA ILE A 727 28.03 -28.30 25.72
C ILE A 727 27.12 -29.51 26.00
N ARG A 728 27.24 -30.13 27.16
CA ARG A 728 26.43 -31.33 27.50
C ARG A 728 24.97 -31.01 27.77
N GLY A 729 24.70 -29.93 28.51
CA GLY A 729 23.37 -29.57 28.97
C GLY A 729 22.52 -28.88 27.91
N PHE A 730 23.14 -28.13 27.00
CA PHE A 730 22.42 -27.27 26.04
C PHE A 730 22.75 -27.60 24.58
N VAL A 731 24.04 -27.53 24.20
CA VAL A 731 24.44 -27.63 22.78
C VAL A 731 24.19 -29.02 22.19
N HIS A 732 24.54 -30.09 22.92
CA HIS A 732 24.40 -31.46 22.44
C HIS A 732 22.93 -31.87 22.22
N PRO A 733 22.00 -31.66 23.18
CA PRO A 733 20.57 -31.91 22.94
C PRO A 733 20.00 -31.11 21.76
N LEU A 734 20.40 -29.84 21.63
CA LEU A 734 19.97 -28.97 20.54
C LEU A 734 20.45 -29.46 19.17
N LEU A 735 21.71 -29.86 19.05
CA LEU A 735 22.27 -30.44 17.83
C LEU A 735 21.58 -31.76 17.46
N ALA A 736 21.30 -32.60 18.46
CA ALA A 736 20.57 -33.85 18.26
C ALA A 736 19.16 -33.59 17.71
N TYR A 737 18.43 -32.63 18.29
CA TYR A 737 17.11 -32.20 17.82
C TYR A 737 17.14 -31.67 16.38
N LEU A 738 18.09 -30.78 16.05
CA LEU A 738 18.22 -30.22 14.71
C LEU A 738 18.57 -31.30 13.68
N THR A 739 19.42 -32.26 14.05
CA THR A 739 19.81 -33.39 13.19
C THR A 739 18.61 -34.30 12.92
N ASP A 740 17.84 -34.63 13.93
CA ASP A 740 16.65 -35.47 13.79
C ASP A 740 15.55 -34.80 12.95
N ARG A 741 15.34 -33.49 13.16
CA ARG A 741 14.40 -32.68 12.38
C ARG A 741 14.85 -32.52 10.92
N SER A 742 16.14 -32.34 10.67
CA SER A 742 16.72 -32.30 9.31
C SER A 742 16.53 -33.63 8.57
N ARG A 743 16.70 -34.76 9.26
CA ARG A 743 16.43 -36.10 8.68
C ARG A 743 14.95 -36.24 8.29
N HIS A 744 14.03 -35.87 9.16
CA HIS A 744 12.59 -35.89 8.86
C HIS A 744 12.20 -34.92 7.73
N SER A 745 12.79 -33.73 7.69
CA SER A 745 12.60 -32.76 6.59
C SER A 745 13.10 -33.29 5.26
N ASN A 746 14.26 -33.99 5.22
CA ASN A 746 14.78 -34.59 3.99
C ASN A 746 13.89 -35.73 3.46
N TYR A 747 13.27 -36.54 4.33
CA TYR A 747 12.27 -37.52 3.89
C TYR A 747 11.06 -36.84 3.24
N ASN A 748 10.57 -35.75 3.84
CA ASN A 748 9.46 -34.96 3.30
C ASN A 748 9.84 -34.16 2.05
N LEU A 749 11.06 -33.63 1.96
CA LEU A 749 11.61 -32.92 0.79
C LEU A 749 11.92 -33.86 -0.36
N VAL A 750 12.27 -35.13 -0.10
CA VAL A 750 12.41 -36.15 -1.16
C VAL A 750 11.03 -36.58 -1.64
N ALA A 751 10.05 -36.77 -0.73
CA ALA A 751 8.66 -36.99 -1.12
C ALA A 751 8.06 -35.78 -1.88
N ASP A 752 8.40 -34.56 -1.46
CA ASP A 752 8.03 -33.30 -2.11
C ASP A 752 8.86 -33.01 -3.35
N ALA A 753 10.09 -33.49 -3.49
CA ALA A 753 10.90 -33.37 -4.71
C ALA A 753 10.45 -34.39 -5.75
N LEU A 754 9.96 -35.56 -5.34
CA LEU A 754 9.25 -36.49 -6.22
C LEU A 754 7.88 -35.92 -6.65
N ASN A 755 7.24 -35.08 -5.82
CA ASN A 755 6.05 -34.30 -6.21
C ASN A 755 6.37 -32.99 -6.97
N LYS A 756 7.47 -32.28 -6.67
CA LYS A 756 7.91 -30.99 -7.25
C LYS A 756 8.73 -31.20 -8.52
N SER A 757 9.35 -32.35 -8.74
CA SER A 757 9.82 -32.73 -10.09
C SER A 757 8.66 -32.91 -11.07
N SER A 758 7.40 -32.78 -10.61
CA SER A 758 6.21 -32.64 -11.46
C SER A 758 5.74 -31.18 -11.66
N ASN A 759 6.44 -30.18 -11.11
CA ASN A 759 6.22 -28.76 -11.38
C ASN A 759 7.41 -28.16 -12.17
N ASP A 760 7.28 -28.23 -13.49
CA ASP A 760 8.16 -27.70 -14.54
C ASP A 760 8.07 -26.14 -14.66
N ASP A 761 8.61 -25.38 -13.70
CA ASP A 761 8.65 -23.89 -13.82
C ASP A 761 9.72 -23.35 -14.79
N ARG A 762 10.51 -24.23 -15.42
CA ARG A 762 11.48 -23.83 -16.47
C ARG A 762 10.99 -24.08 -17.90
N LEU A 763 9.74 -24.51 -18.09
CA LEU A 763 9.06 -24.62 -19.39
C LEU A 763 8.14 -23.42 -19.74
N GLY A 764 8.15 -22.36 -18.90
CA GLY A 764 7.10 -21.34 -18.88
C GLY A 764 7.01 -20.46 -20.12
N VAL A 765 8.11 -20.04 -20.73
CA VAL A 765 8.07 -18.90 -21.66
C VAL A 765 7.32 -19.18 -22.96
N SER A 766 7.60 -20.29 -23.62
CA SER A 766 6.86 -20.71 -24.83
C SER A 766 5.39 -21.02 -24.50
N ASN A 767 5.10 -21.56 -23.31
CA ASN A 767 3.74 -21.88 -22.87
C ASN A 767 2.90 -20.64 -22.52
N TRP A 768 3.55 -19.62 -21.97
CA TRP A 768 2.94 -18.32 -21.67
C TRP A 768 2.61 -17.55 -22.93
N LEU A 769 3.56 -17.46 -23.87
CA LEU A 769 3.31 -16.85 -25.19
C LEU A 769 2.22 -17.60 -25.95
N CYS A 770 2.15 -18.93 -25.84
CA CYS A 770 1.06 -19.77 -26.38
C CYS A 770 -0.31 -19.34 -25.84
N SER A 771 -0.42 -19.24 -24.52
CA SER A 771 -1.70 -18.98 -23.84
C SER A 771 -2.22 -17.58 -24.15
N ILE A 772 -1.33 -16.58 -24.16
CA ILE A 772 -1.65 -15.19 -24.50
C ILE A 772 -2.07 -15.07 -25.97
N GLY A 773 -1.28 -15.66 -26.90
CA GLY A 773 -1.61 -15.64 -28.34
C GLY A 773 -2.97 -16.30 -28.64
N CYS A 774 -3.28 -17.42 -27.96
CA CYS A 774 -4.56 -18.11 -28.12
C CYS A 774 -5.75 -17.30 -27.56
N LEU A 775 -5.60 -16.69 -26.38
CA LEU A 775 -6.62 -15.85 -25.75
C LEU A 775 -7.00 -14.67 -26.64
N ILE A 776 -6.00 -13.93 -27.11
CA ILE A 776 -6.16 -12.76 -27.98
C ILE A 776 -6.92 -13.15 -29.26
N LEU A 777 -6.63 -14.33 -29.81
CA LEU A 777 -7.24 -14.84 -31.03
C LEU A 777 -8.68 -15.35 -30.83
N GLN A 778 -9.04 -15.85 -29.64
CA GLN A 778 -10.44 -16.16 -29.31
C GLN A 778 -11.28 -14.90 -29.07
N CYS A 779 -10.72 -13.88 -28.42
CA CYS A 779 -11.37 -12.57 -28.29
C CYS A 779 -11.69 -11.98 -29.67
N HIS A 780 -10.75 -12.07 -30.62
CA HIS A 780 -10.98 -11.67 -32.01
C HIS A 780 -12.21 -12.37 -32.64
N ARG A 781 -12.38 -13.69 -32.45
CA ARG A 781 -13.52 -14.45 -32.99
C ARG A 781 -14.85 -14.07 -32.36
N ILE A 782 -14.87 -13.87 -31.05
CA ILE A 782 -16.07 -13.41 -30.33
C ILE A 782 -16.47 -12.04 -30.88
N MET A 783 -15.52 -11.11 -31.05
CA MET A 783 -15.82 -9.79 -31.58
C MET A 783 -16.34 -9.82 -33.02
N ILE A 784 -15.75 -10.62 -33.92
CA ILE A 784 -16.27 -10.79 -35.28
C ILE A 784 -17.67 -11.39 -35.27
N PHE A 785 -17.95 -12.37 -34.41
CA PHE A 785 -19.28 -12.98 -34.29
C PHE A 785 -20.33 -11.97 -33.82
N TYR A 786 -20.00 -11.07 -32.89
CA TYR A 786 -20.90 -10.00 -32.44
C TYR A 786 -21.10 -8.88 -33.48
N LEU A 787 -20.21 -8.76 -34.47
CA LEU A 787 -20.27 -7.72 -35.50
C LEU A 787 -21.19 -8.05 -36.69
N GLN A 788 -21.97 -9.15 -36.66
CA GLN A 788 -22.91 -9.66 -37.71
C GLN A 788 -23.60 -8.59 -38.59
N LYS A 789 -22.86 -8.02 -39.54
CA LYS A 789 -23.33 -7.06 -40.54
C LYS A 789 -22.51 -7.21 -41.83
N GLU A 790 -22.59 -8.38 -42.47
CA GLU A 790 -21.80 -8.74 -43.66
C GLU A 790 -21.97 -7.80 -44.87
N HIS A 791 -23.03 -6.97 -44.88
CA HIS A 791 -23.35 -6.09 -46.02
C HIS A 791 -23.09 -4.60 -45.78
N GLN A 792 -22.55 -4.19 -44.62
CA GLN A 792 -22.28 -2.77 -44.34
C GLN A 792 -20.84 -2.40 -44.74
N LEU A 793 -20.65 -1.28 -45.44
CA LEU A 793 -19.32 -0.75 -45.76
C LEU A 793 -18.87 0.23 -44.68
N TRP A 794 -17.69 0.03 -44.11
CA TRP A 794 -17.08 0.89 -43.09
C TRP A 794 -15.87 1.60 -43.66
N THR A 795 -15.47 2.72 -43.07
CA THR A 795 -14.18 3.34 -43.42
C THR A 795 -13.03 2.63 -42.69
N VAL A 796 -11.83 2.66 -43.25
CA VAL A 796 -10.62 2.15 -42.57
C VAL A 796 -10.46 2.81 -41.19
N ARG A 797 -10.79 4.10 -41.05
CA ARG A 797 -10.86 4.80 -39.75
C ARG A 797 -11.81 4.14 -38.76
N ASP A 798 -13.03 3.82 -39.19
CA ASP A 798 -14.02 3.16 -38.34
C ASP A 798 -13.54 1.77 -37.91
N CYS A 799 -12.96 1.01 -38.84
CA CYS A 799 -12.37 -0.29 -38.53
C CYS A 799 -11.20 -0.18 -37.53
N LEU A 800 -10.35 0.84 -37.63
CA LEU A 800 -9.22 1.01 -36.70
C LEU A 800 -9.68 1.45 -35.30
N LEU A 801 -10.61 2.41 -35.21
CA LEU A 801 -10.99 3.03 -33.94
C LEU A 801 -12.08 2.29 -33.18
N LYS A 802 -13.01 1.63 -33.89
CA LYS A 802 -14.18 0.97 -33.27
C LYS A 802 -13.98 -0.53 -33.08
N VAL A 803 -12.96 -1.11 -33.73
CA VAL A 803 -12.83 -2.57 -33.85
C VAL A 803 -11.42 -3.06 -33.47
N PRO A 804 -11.17 -3.35 -32.18
CA PRO A 804 -9.85 -3.77 -31.71
C PRO A 804 -9.44 -5.18 -32.21
N HIS A 805 -10.36 -5.98 -32.77
CA HIS A 805 -10.07 -7.35 -33.22
C HIS A 805 -8.95 -7.42 -34.25
N MET A 806 -8.74 -6.35 -35.01
CA MET A 806 -7.73 -6.26 -36.05
C MET A 806 -6.30 -6.27 -35.50
N THR A 807 -6.06 -5.45 -34.48
CA THR A 807 -4.77 -5.36 -33.79
C THR A 807 -4.50 -6.60 -32.96
N LEU A 808 -5.55 -7.14 -32.33
CA LEU A 808 -5.50 -8.41 -31.61
C LEU A 808 -5.10 -9.56 -32.54
N SER A 809 -5.63 -9.61 -33.76
CA SER A 809 -5.27 -10.64 -34.75
C SER A 809 -3.77 -10.62 -35.08
N THR A 810 -3.21 -9.45 -35.41
CA THR A 810 -1.78 -9.30 -35.74
C THR A 810 -0.86 -9.72 -34.58
N ILE A 811 -1.17 -9.26 -33.37
CA ILE A 811 -0.43 -9.64 -32.15
C ILE A 811 -0.47 -11.16 -31.95
N GLY A 812 -1.65 -11.77 -32.11
CA GLY A 812 -1.83 -13.21 -31.97
C GLY A 812 -0.95 -14.03 -32.92
N TYR A 813 -0.90 -13.69 -34.21
CA TYR A 813 -0.06 -14.40 -35.18
C TYR A 813 1.45 -14.22 -34.96
N ASP A 814 1.88 -13.01 -34.58
CA ASP A 814 3.29 -12.72 -34.31
C ASP A 814 3.78 -13.52 -33.08
N LEU A 815 3.02 -13.52 -31.99
CA LEU A 815 3.35 -14.28 -30.77
C LEU A 815 3.36 -15.79 -31.02
N PHE A 816 2.37 -16.30 -31.77
CA PHE A 816 2.27 -17.73 -32.07
C PHE A 816 3.42 -18.23 -32.96
N SER A 817 3.80 -17.48 -33.98
CA SER A 817 4.88 -17.88 -34.90
C SER A 817 6.25 -17.89 -34.19
N LEU A 818 6.48 -16.92 -33.31
CA LEU A 818 7.67 -16.83 -32.49
C LEU A 818 7.76 -17.96 -31.45
N MET A 819 6.64 -18.36 -30.86
CA MET A 819 6.56 -19.45 -29.89
C MET A 819 7.11 -20.78 -30.45
N ILE A 820 6.62 -21.23 -31.62
CA ILE A 820 7.00 -22.54 -32.16
C ILE A 820 8.47 -22.54 -32.56
N PHE A 821 8.96 -21.40 -33.04
CA PHE A 821 10.37 -21.18 -33.32
C PHE A 821 11.24 -21.32 -32.06
N LEU A 822 10.88 -20.62 -30.97
CA LEU A 822 11.61 -20.69 -29.69
C LEU A 822 11.58 -22.09 -29.08
N LEU A 823 10.44 -22.79 -29.14
CA LEU A 823 10.30 -24.18 -28.69
C LEU A 823 11.27 -25.11 -29.44
N CYS A 824 11.45 -24.92 -30.74
CA CYS A 824 12.41 -25.73 -31.52
C CYS A 824 13.86 -25.37 -31.20
N LEU A 825 14.16 -24.08 -31.04
CA LEU A 825 15.50 -23.59 -30.70
C LEU A 825 15.95 -24.08 -29.32
N GLU A 826 15.05 -24.05 -28.35
CA GLU A 826 15.28 -24.57 -27.00
C GLU A 826 15.69 -26.06 -27.04
N ARG A 827 15.00 -26.86 -27.85
CA ARG A 827 15.29 -28.30 -27.96
C ARG A 827 16.63 -28.54 -28.64
N VAL A 828 16.94 -27.85 -29.75
CA VAL A 828 18.25 -27.99 -30.42
C VAL A 828 19.41 -27.66 -29.48
N THR A 829 19.30 -26.56 -28.72
CA THR A 829 20.38 -26.11 -27.83
C THR A 829 20.60 -27.05 -26.64
N ALA A 830 19.55 -27.68 -26.13
CA ALA A 830 19.64 -28.72 -25.09
C ALA A 830 20.43 -29.96 -25.55
N PHE A 831 20.37 -30.32 -26.83
CA PHE A 831 21.06 -31.50 -27.37
C PHE A 831 22.43 -31.21 -28.00
N TYR A 832 22.69 -29.97 -28.45
CA TYR A 832 23.96 -29.62 -29.09
C TYR A 832 25.15 -29.69 -28.11
N LYS A 833 25.07 -29.02 -26.96
CA LYS A 833 26.13 -29.01 -25.92
C LYS A 833 25.54 -28.95 -24.51
N LEU A 834 25.98 -29.84 -23.62
CA LEU A 834 25.52 -29.86 -22.22
C LEU A 834 25.88 -28.53 -21.54
N GLY A 835 24.92 -27.89 -20.86
CA GLY A 835 25.13 -26.58 -20.26
C GLY A 835 24.78 -25.39 -21.17
N LEU A 836 24.78 -25.55 -22.50
CA LEU A 836 24.51 -24.45 -23.42
C LEU A 836 23.06 -23.94 -23.33
N HIS A 837 22.10 -24.84 -23.10
CA HIS A 837 20.70 -24.48 -22.84
C HIS A 837 20.56 -23.53 -21.64
N TYR A 838 21.24 -23.84 -20.53
CA TYR A 838 21.23 -22.99 -19.33
C TYR A 838 21.94 -21.64 -19.52
N VAL A 839 22.89 -21.55 -20.46
CA VAL A 839 23.58 -20.29 -20.79
C VAL A 839 22.76 -19.42 -21.75
N ILE A 840 22.00 -20.03 -22.66
CA ILE A 840 21.19 -19.30 -23.65
C ILE A 840 19.84 -18.87 -23.05
N PHE A 841 19.19 -19.74 -22.27
CA PHE A 841 17.87 -19.53 -21.68
C PHE A 841 17.95 -19.27 -20.17
N ASP A 842 18.94 -18.49 -19.77
CA ASP A 842 19.01 -17.91 -18.41
C ASP A 842 17.88 -16.89 -18.20
N ILE A 843 17.47 -16.63 -16.96
CA ILE A 843 16.31 -15.78 -16.63
C ILE A 843 16.43 -14.39 -17.25
N ASP A 844 17.59 -13.74 -17.07
CA ASP A 844 17.84 -12.38 -17.56
C ASP A 844 17.87 -12.29 -19.10
N ARG A 845 18.46 -13.29 -19.75
CA ARG A 845 18.55 -13.35 -21.23
C ARG A 845 17.21 -13.71 -21.85
N THR A 846 16.43 -14.54 -21.18
CA THR A 846 15.08 -14.90 -21.61
C THR A 846 14.16 -13.69 -21.51
N LEU A 847 14.30 -12.89 -20.45
CA LEU A 847 13.60 -11.61 -20.31
C LEU A 847 14.00 -10.63 -21.43
N LEU A 848 15.30 -10.53 -21.76
CA LEU A 848 15.79 -9.70 -22.86
C LEU A 848 15.26 -10.14 -24.23
N ILE A 849 15.18 -11.45 -24.48
CA ILE A 849 14.59 -12.01 -25.71
C ILE A 849 13.11 -11.63 -25.79
N LEU A 850 12.35 -11.75 -24.68
CA LEU A 850 10.94 -11.38 -24.62
C LEU A 850 10.70 -9.89 -24.88
N ILE A 851 11.50 -9.02 -24.25
CA ILE A 851 11.45 -7.56 -24.46
C ILE A 851 11.75 -7.22 -25.92
N SER A 852 12.78 -7.83 -26.51
CA SER A 852 13.16 -7.61 -27.90
C SER A 852 12.05 -8.03 -28.87
N CYS A 853 11.42 -9.17 -28.62
CA CYS A 853 10.29 -9.66 -29.42
C CYS A 853 9.07 -8.74 -29.30
N PHE A 854 8.75 -8.26 -28.11
CA PHE A 854 7.66 -7.32 -27.88
C PHE A 854 7.89 -5.97 -28.57
N LEU A 855 9.13 -5.46 -28.55
CA LEU A 855 9.51 -4.23 -29.24
C LEU A 855 9.34 -4.35 -30.75
N ILE A 856 9.79 -5.47 -31.35
CA ILE A 856 9.65 -5.73 -32.79
C ILE A 856 8.16 -5.77 -33.20
N ILE A 857 7.32 -6.47 -32.42
CA ILE A 857 5.87 -6.53 -32.66
C ILE A 857 5.23 -5.14 -32.55
N SER A 858 5.60 -4.37 -31.54
CA SER A 858 5.08 -3.02 -31.30
C SER A 858 5.41 -2.05 -32.43
N VAL A 859 6.66 -2.05 -32.92
CA VAL A 859 7.09 -1.20 -34.05
C VAL A 859 6.36 -1.59 -35.33
N LYS A 860 6.20 -2.90 -35.59
CA LYS A 860 5.47 -3.39 -36.77
C LYS A 860 4.00 -2.98 -36.75
N ILE A 861 3.34 -3.02 -35.59
CA ILE A 861 1.95 -2.57 -35.42
C ILE A 861 1.84 -1.06 -35.61
N ALA A 862 2.73 -0.27 -34.99
CA ALA A 862 2.74 1.18 -35.13
C ALA A 862 2.91 1.61 -36.59
N ALA A 863 3.82 0.96 -37.33
CA ALA A 863 4.03 1.21 -38.76
C ALA A 863 2.79 0.83 -39.60
N ALA A 864 2.14 -0.30 -39.31
CA ALA A 864 0.91 -0.71 -39.99
C ALA A 864 -0.25 0.27 -39.74
N TRP A 865 -0.37 0.77 -38.50
CA TRP A 865 -1.38 1.76 -38.11
C TRP A 865 -1.13 3.13 -38.74
N ALA A 866 0.12 3.62 -38.72
CA ALA A 866 0.47 4.90 -39.34
C ALA A 866 0.12 4.92 -40.84
N ILE A 867 0.41 3.82 -41.54
CA ILE A 867 0.13 3.71 -42.99
C ILE A 867 -1.35 3.50 -43.28
N ALA A 868 -2.08 2.76 -42.43
CA ALA A 868 -3.54 2.64 -42.54
C ALA A 868 -4.27 3.97 -42.24
N PHE A 869 -3.70 4.82 -41.39
CA PHE A 869 -4.19 6.17 -41.12
C PHE A 869 -4.03 7.11 -42.34
N MET A 870 -2.99 6.91 -43.17
CA MET A 870 -2.82 7.71 -44.40
C MET A 870 -3.89 7.43 -45.47
N ASP A 871 -4.59 6.29 -45.41
CA ASP A 871 -5.66 5.89 -46.35
C ASP A 871 -7.00 5.68 -45.61
N MET A 872 -7.24 6.48 -44.55
CA MET A 872 -8.29 6.23 -43.55
C MET A 872 -9.74 6.34 -44.06
N HIS A 873 -9.96 6.97 -45.22
CA HIS A 873 -11.28 7.17 -45.81
C HIS A 873 -11.72 6.08 -46.79
N ARG A 874 -10.83 5.11 -47.08
CA ARG A 874 -11.16 3.99 -47.97
C ARG A 874 -12.30 3.15 -47.38
N LYS A 875 -13.28 2.80 -48.22
CA LYS A 875 -14.39 1.93 -47.82
C LYS A 875 -13.97 0.47 -47.91
N VAL A 876 -14.21 -0.26 -46.83
CA VAL A 876 -13.87 -1.68 -46.65
C VAL A 876 -15.07 -2.42 -46.05
N SER A 877 -15.07 -3.75 -46.08
CA SER A 877 -16.13 -4.52 -45.43
C SER A 877 -16.20 -4.22 -43.93
N ALA A 878 -17.40 -4.21 -43.34
CA ALA A 878 -17.59 -4.11 -41.88
C ALA A 878 -16.98 -5.28 -41.10
N LEU A 879 -16.61 -6.37 -41.78
CA LEU A 879 -15.79 -7.45 -41.20
C LEU A 879 -14.34 -7.03 -40.96
N CYS A 880 -13.93 -5.88 -41.52
CA CYS A 880 -12.62 -5.26 -41.36
C CYS A 880 -11.50 -6.28 -41.59
N HIS A 881 -11.47 -6.95 -42.75
CA HIS A 881 -10.42 -7.93 -43.04
C HIS A 881 -9.05 -7.26 -43.18
N MET A 882 -8.00 -7.90 -42.65
CA MET A 882 -6.64 -7.34 -42.64
C MET A 882 -6.11 -6.99 -44.03
N ARG A 883 -6.41 -7.83 -45.02
CA ARG A 883 -6.06 -7.61 -46.43
C ARG A 883 -6.73 -6.36 -47.03
N GLU A 884 -7.93 -6.01 -46.53
CA GLU A 884 -8.71 -4.87 -47.00
C GLU A 884 -8.39 -3.59 -46.23
N CYS A 885 -7.91 -3.67 -44.99
CA CYS A 885 -7.66 -2.50 -44.14
C CYS A 885 -6.20 -2.02 -44.18
N ILE A 886 -5.25 -2.91 -44.49
CA ILE A 886 -3.81 -2.61 -44.47
C ILE A 886 -3.28 -2.51 -45.91
N ASN A 887 -2.21 -1.74 -46.10
CA ASN A 887 -1.52 -1.64 -47.38
C ASN A 887 -1.05 -3.04 -47.88
N PRO A 888 -1.28 -3.39 -49.17
CA PRO A 888 -0.89 -4.68 -49.73
C PRO A 888 0.60 -5.03 -49.57
N ILE A 889 1.49 -4.04 -49.53
CA ILE A 889 2.94 -4.24 -49.35
C ILE A 889 3.24 -4.78 -47.94
N ILE A 890 2.62 -4.19 -46.91
CA ILE A 890 2.78 -4.60 -45.51
C ILE A 890 2.15 -5.96 -45.27
N TYR A 891 0.99 -6.22 -45.88
CA TYR A 891 0.33 -7.52 -45.83
C TYR A 891 1.24 -8.62 -46.40
N ARG A 892 1.84 -8.38 -47.58
CA ARG A 892 2.78 -9.32 -48.21
C ARG A 892 4.05 -9.49 -47.38
N SER A 893 4.64 -8.40 -46.88
CA SER A 893 5.82 -8.46 -46.02
C SER A 893 5.57 -9.31 -44.77
N THR A 894 4.40 -9.14 -44.15
CA THR A 894 3.98 -9.93 -42.97
C THR A 894 3.83 -11.41 -43.30
N ALA A 895 3.24 -11.74 -44.45
CA ALA A 895 3.11 -13.12 -44.92
C ALA A 895 4.48 -13.78 -45.17
N TRP A 896 5.44 -13.05 -45.77
CA TRP A 896 6.82 -13.52 -45.95
C TRP A 896 7.50 -13.83 -44.62
N THR A 897 7.33 -12.97 -43.60
CA THR A 897 7.90 -13.19 -42.26
C THR A 897 7.39 -14.50 -41.63
N TYR A 898 6.09 -14.76 -41.68
CA TYR A 898 5.52 -16.00 -41.13
C TYR A 898 6.00 -17.24 -41.86
N MET A 899 6.13 -17.16 -43.17
CA MET A 899 6.65 -18.25 -43.99
C MET A 899 8.11 -18.58 -43.63
N ILE A 900 8.99 -17.57 -43.59
CA ILE A 900 10.42 -17.75 -43.27
C ILE A 900 10.61 -18.37 -41.88
N ILE A 901 9.96 -17.80 -40.86
CA ILE A 901 10.04 -18.32 -39.48
C ILE A 901 9.50 -19.75 -39.42
N GLY A 902 8.40 -20.03 -40.13
CA GLY A 902 7.81 -21.35 -40.20
C GLY A 902 8.75 -22.41 -40.78
N TYR A 903 9.38 -22.15 -41.92
CA TYR A 903 10.33 -23.09 -42.52
C TYR A 903 11.59 -23.29 -41.66
N LEU A 904 12.14 -22.22 -41.07
CA LEU A 904 13.27 -22.32 -40.13
C LEU A 904 12.93 -23.22 -38.92
N THR A 905 11.71 -23.12 -38.41
CA THR A 905 11.22 -23.94 -37.30
C THR A 905 11.25 -25.43 -37.65
N VAL A 906 10.81 -25.80 -38.85
CA VAL A 906 10.87 -27.20 -39.34
C VAL A 906 12.32 -27.68 -39.46
N VAL A 907 13.23 -26.83 -39.96
CA VAL A 907 14.66 -27.15 -40.07
C VAL A 907 15.29 -27.43 -38.71
N PHE A 908 15.06 -26.58 -37.71
CA PHE A 908 15.56 -26.78 -36.35
C PHE A 908 14.98 -28.04 -35.69
N TYR A 909 13.72 -28.36 -35.95
CA TYR A 909 13.13 -29.60 -35.48
C TYR A 909 13.80 -30.84 -36.09
N LEU A 910 14.05 -30.85 -37.40
CA LEU A 910 14.78 -31.94 -38.06
C LEU A 910 16.21 -32.08 -37.53
N ALA A 911 16.90 -30.97 -37.25
CA ALA A 911 18.20 -30.97 -36.60
C ALA A 911 18.16 -31.60 -35.20
N THR A 912 17.13 -31.30 -34.39
CA THR A 912 16.90 -31.93 -33.09
C THR A 912 16.78 -33.45 -33.20
N VAL A 913 15.98 -33.94 -34.15
CA VAL A 913 15.79 -35.37 -34.38
C VAL A 913 17.09 -36.05 -34.82
N ALA A 914 17.87 -35.41 -35.71
CA ALA A 914 19.17 -35.92 -36.15
C ALA A 914 20.16 -36.04 -34.98
N LEU A 915 20.24 -35.03 -34.10
CA LEU A 915 21.09 -35.04 -32.90
C LEU A 915 20.68 -36.15 -31.90
N LEU A 916 19.37 -36.37 -31.73
CA LEU A 916 18.83 -37.45 -30.88
C LEU A 916 19.17 -38.85 -31.43
N LEU A 917 19.14 -39.03 -32.76
CA LEU A 917 19.53 -40.28 -33.40
C LEU A 917 21.03 -40.54 -33.32
N HIS A 918 21.86 -39.51 -33.48
CA HIS A 918 23.32 -39.62 -33.41
C HIS A 918 23.81 -40.01 -32.01
N ARG A 919 23.26 -39.41 -30.94
CA ARG A 919 23.66 -39.69 -29.54
C ARG A 919 23.16 -41.02 -28.97
N ARG A 920 22.22 -41.70 -29.65
CA ARG A 920 21.75 -43.04 -29.29
C ARG A 920 22.87 -44.08 -29.35
N ASN A 921 23.87 -43.85 -30.20
CA ASN A 921 24.92 -44.83 -30.47
C ASN A 921 26.15 -44.70 -29.54
N THR A 922 26.17 -43.76 -28.59
CA THR A 922 27.42 -43.38 -27.89
C THR A 922 27.40 -43.37 -26.34
N THR A 923 26.41 -43.93 -25.61
CA THR A 923 26.41 -43.83 -24.11
C THR A 923 25.94 -45.06 -23.33
N CYS A 924 26.50 -45.24 -22.11
CA CYS A 924 26.56 -46.49 -21.31
C CYS A 924 26.01 -46.36 -19.86
N THR A 925 25.20 -45.35 -19.50
CA THR A 925 24.68 -45.18 -18.11
C THR A 925 23.15 -45.13 -18.02
N ILE A 926 22.59 -45.80 -17.00
CA ILE A 926 21.13 -46.00 -16.80
C ILE A 926 20.37 -44.67 -16.60
N MET A 927 20.94 -43.71 -15.84
CA MET A 927 20.36 -42.37 -15.66
C MET A 927 20.26 -41.58 -16.96
N ARG A 928 21.28 -41.70 -17.83
CA ARG A 928 21.30 -41.02 -19.14
C ARG A 928 20.27 -41.62 -20.09
N GLN A 929 20.04 -42.93 -20.01
CA GLN A 929 19.00 -43.65 -20.74
C GLN A 929 17.58 -43.19 -20.34
N MET A 930 17.33 -42.99 -19.05
CA MET A 930 16.05 -42.48 -18.55
C MET A 930 15.76 -41.05 -19.03
N GLN A 931 16.77 -40.16 -18.98
CA GLN A 931 16.64 -38.79 -19.49
C GLN A 931 16.35 -38.77 -21.00
N LEU A 932 17.05 -39.58 -21.80
CA LEU A 932 16.81 -39.71 -23.24
C LEU A 932 15.42 -40.27 -23.58
N ASN A 933 14.86 -41.15 -22.74
CA ASN A 933 13.51 -41.70 -22.94
C ASN A 933 12.40 -40.67 -22.65
N ARG A 934 12.53 -39.85 -21.59
CA ARG A 934 11.61 -38.73 -21.31
C ARG A 934 11.62 -37.73 -22.46
N GLU A 935 12.81 -37.30 -22.87
CA GLU A 935 12.97 -36.33 -23.95
C GLU A 935 12.49 -36.85 -25.32
N ARG A 936 12.64 -38.15 -25.60
CA ARG A 936 12.08 -38.77 -26.81
C ARG A 936 10.55 -38.75 -26.82
N SER A 937 9.91 -38.92 -25.66
CA SER A 937 8.45 -38.79 -25.52
C SER A 937 8.00 -37.36 -25.82
N ILE A 938 8.75 -36.36 -25.33
CA ILE A 938 8.46 -34.93 -25.56
C ILE A 938 8.70 -34.54 -27.02
N ALA A 939 9.82 -34.97 -27.64
CA ALA A 939 10.11 -34.69 -29.05
C ALA A 939 9.04 -35.27 -29.99
N ARG A 940 8.54 -36.49 -29.73
CA ARG A 940 7.41 -37.09 -30.47
C ARG A 940 6.12 -36.29 -30.33
N SER A 941 5.92 -35.69 -29.17
CA SER A 941 4.75 -34.87 -28.85
C SER A 941 4.76 -33.55 -29.62
N ILE A 942 5.94 -32.92 -29.70
CA ILE A 942 6.18 -31.66 -30.43
C ILE A 942 6.14 -31.87 -31.95
N ALA A 943 6.52 -33.06 -32.45
CA ALA A 943 6.45 -33.43 -33.86
C ALA A 943 5.08 -33.16 -34.49
N PHE A 944 4.03 -33.52 -33.77
CA PHE A 944 2.65 -33.43 -34.24
C PHE A 944 2.16 -31.98 -34.26
N VAL A 945 2.54 -31.17 -33.25
CA VAL A 945 2.29 -29.72 -33.19
C VAL A 945 2.93 -29.00 -34.37
N ILE A 946 4.17 -29.34 -34.71
CA ILE A 946 4.90 -28.76 -35.84
C ILE A 946 4.28 -29.18 -37.16
N LEU A 947 3.89 -30.45 -37.31
CA LEU A 947 3.20 -30.94 -38.51
C LEU A 947 1.87 -30.24 -38.73
N CYS A 948 1.04 -30.11 -37.70
CA CYS A 948 -0.24 -29.39 -37.76
C CYS A 948 -0.03 -27.91 -38.11
N THR A 949 0.97 -27.27 -37.50
CA THR A 949 1.33 -25.87 -37.80
C THR A 949 1.79 -25.70 -39.25
N PHE A 950 2.58 -26.65 -39.76
CA PHE A 950 3.05 -26.61 -41.14
C PHE A 950 1.89 -26.73 -42.13
N VAL A 951 1.01 -27.72 -41.94
CA VAL A 951 -0.12 -27.98 -42.83
C VAL A 951 -1.18 -26.89 -42.75
N CYS A 952 -1.48 -26.38 -41.56
CA CYS A 952 -2.62 -25.48 -41.34
C CYS A 952 -2.24 -23.99 -41.29
N GLN A 953 -0.95 -23.62 -41.27
CA GLN A 953 -0.53 -22.22 -41.25
C GLN A 953 0.58 -21.89 -42.24
N ILE A 954 1.70 -22.63 -42.23
CA ILE A 954 2.84 -22.31 -43.12
C ILE A 954 2.44 -22.52 -44.58
N LEU A 955 1.89 -23.71 -44.90
CA LEU A 955 1.48 -24.07 -46.25
C LEU A 955 0.39 -23.14 -46.82
N PRO A 956 -0.68 -22.78 -46.09
CA PRO A 956 -1.66 -21.78 -46.56
C PRO A 956 -1.07 -20.40 -46.87
N TRP A 957 -0.14 -19.89 -46.05
CA TRP A 957 0.55 -18.63 -46.33
C TRP A 957 1.43 -18.74 -47.58
N THR A 958 2.12 -19.87 -47.77
CA THR A 958 2.91 -20.15 -48.98
C THR A 958 2.03 -20.22 -50.23
N LEU A 959 0.91 -20.93 -50.16
CA LEU A 959 -0.04 -21.06 -51.27
C LEU A 959 -0.64 -19.71 -51.65
N GLU A 960 -1.00 -18.88 -50.67
CA GLU A 960 -1.56 -17.53 -50.88
C GLU A 960 -0.53 -16.53 -51.47
N LEU A 961 0.77 -16.73 -51.20
CA LEU A 961 1.85 -15.91 -51.76
C LEU A 961 2.30 -16.33 -53.16
N VAL A 962 2.27 -17.64 -53.47
CA VAL A 962 2.88 -18.23 -54.67
C VAL A 962 1.87 -18.44 -55.81
N LEU A 963 0.61 -18.80 -55.51
CA LEU A 963 -0.40 -19.12 -56.51
C LEU A 963 -1.29 -17.89 -56.81
N THR A 964 -1.42 -17.55 -58.09
CA THR A 964 -2.01 -16.30 -58.58
C THR A 964 -3.54 -16.30 -58.76
N ASP A 965 -4.23 -17.44 -58.63
CA ASP A 965 -5.69 -17.52 -58.83
C ASP A 965 -6.45 -17.27 -57.50
N LYS A 966 -7.18 -16.15 -57.45
CA LYS A 966 -7.42 -15.41 -56.19
C LYS A 966 -8.64 -15.85 -55.37
N HIS A 967 -9.59 -16.58 -55.94
CA HIS A 967 -10.88 -16.85 -55.29
C HIS A 967 -10.97 -18.24 -54.64
N VAL A 968 -10.62 -19.30 -55.38
CA VAL A 968 -10.71 -20.68 -54.89
C VAL A 968 -9.70 -20.92 -53.76
N LEU A 969 -8.48 -20.42 -53.92
CA LEU A 969 -7.44 -20.57 -52.89
C LEU A 969 -7.78 -19.88 -51.57
N HIS A 970 -8.40 -18.70 -51.62
CA HIS A 970 -8.78 -17.94 -50.42
C HIS A 970 -9.92 -18.65 -49.65
N SER A 971 -10.85 -19.27 -50.38
CA SER A 971 -11.95 -20.04 -49.78
C SER A 971 -11.47 -21.28 -49.02
N VAL A 972 -10.28 -21.78 -49.33
CA VAL A 972 -9.66 -22.94 -48.68
C VAL A 972 -8.60 -22.54 -47.65
N SER A 973 -7.78 -21.52 -47.95
CA SER A 973 -6.69 -21.06 -47.07
C SER A 973 -7.19 -20.44 -45.77
N LEU A 974 -8.28 -19.67 -45.82
CA LEU A 974 -8.84 -18.98 -44.67
C LEU A 974 -9.48 -19.96 -43.65
N PRO A 975 -10.28 -20.96 -44.06
CA PRO A 975 -10.73 -22.03 -43.16
C PRO A 975 -9.60 -22.87 -42.57
N LEU A 976 -8.58 -23.23 -43.36
CA LEU A 976 -7.44 -24.00 -42.86
C LEU A 976 -6.65 -23.24 -41.79
N ARG A 977 -6.39 -21.94 -42.04
CA ARG A 977 -5.74 -21.05 -41.07
C ARG A 977 -6.57 -20.91 -39.80
N THR A 978 -7.89 -20.76 -39.92
CA THR A 978 -8.80 -20.63 -38.76
C THR A 978 -8.95 -21.92 -37.95
N MET A 979 -8.86 -23.10 -38.58
CA MET A 979 -8.87 -24.40 -37.88
C MET A 979 -7.61 -24.64 -37.04
N ASN A 980 -6.43 -24.23 -37.53
CA ASN A 980 -5.15 -24.43 -36.85
C ASN A 980 -5.16 -23.91 -35.39
N TRP A 981 -5.87 -22.81 -35.15
CA TRP A 981 -5.87 -22.05 -33.90
C TRP A 981 -6.56 -22.75 -32.73
N SER A 982 -7.42 -23.72 -33.03
CA SER A 982 -8.08 -24.56 -32.03
C SER A 982 -7.40 -25.91 -31.86
N LEU A 983 -6.82 -26.43 -32.95
CA LEU A 983 -6.20 -27.74 -32.97
C LEU A 983 -4.90 -27.76 -32.16
N THR A 984 -3.99 -26.82 -32.43
CA THR A 984 -2.62 -26.84 -31.90
C THR A 984 -2.55 -26.70 -30.37
N PRO A 985 -3.29 -25.78 -29.71
CA PRO A 985 -3.30 -25.67 -28.24
C PRO A 985 -4.01 -26.85 -27.56
N THR A 986 -5.08 -27.37 -28.16
CA THR A 986 -5.81 -28.53 -27.65
C THR A 986 -4.94 -29.79 -27.71
N ILE A 987 -4.23 -29.97 -28.82
CA ILE A 987 -3.23 -31.02 -29.00
C ILE A 987 -2.11 -30.87 -27.97
N TYR A 988 -1.60 -29.66 -27.76
CA TYR A 988 -0.55 -29.40 -26.79
C TYR A 988 -0.97 -29.75 -25.35
N LEU A 989 -2.19 -29.36 -24.95
CA LEU A 989 -2.82 -29.70 -23.67
C LEU A 989 -3.02 -31.20 -23.46
N VAL A 990 -3.42 -31.93 -24.50
CA VAL A 990 -3.70 -33.37 -24.44
C VAL A 990 -2.43 -34.20 -24.37
N ILE A 991 -1.39 -33.76 -25.08
CA ILE A 991 -0.16 -34.53 -25.23
C ILE A 991 0.85 -34.25 -24.09
N HIS A 992 0.86 -33.05 -23.50
CA HIS A 992 1.77 -32.74 -22.39
C HIS A 992 1.34 -33.47 -21.09
N PRO A 993 2.18 -34.36 -20.53
CA PRO A 993 1.78 -35.24 -19.43
C PRO A 993 1.39 -34.47 -18.15
N ASP A 994 2.07 -33.37 -17.83
CA ASP A 994 1.79 -32.58 -16.63
C ASP A 994 0.51 -31.75 -16.73
N LEU A 995 0.26 -31.11 -17.89
CA LEU A 995 -1.02 -30.41 -18.15
C LEU A 995 -2.20 -31.39 -18.13
N ARG A 996 -2.01 -32.60 -18.66
CA ARG A 996 -3.00 -33.68 -18.60
C ARG A 996 -3.27 -34.13 -17.16
N LYS A 997 -2.24 -34.20 -16.30
CA LYS A 997 -2.35 -34.53 -14.87
C LYS A 997 -3.11 -33.45 -14.10
N GLN A 998 -2.78 -32.17 -14.34
CA GLN A 998 -3.48 -31.03 -13.75
C GLN A 998 -4.97 -31.00 -14.16
N MET A 999 -5.29 -31.27 -15.43
CA MET A 999 -6.67 -31.40 -15.90
C MET A 999 -7.44 -32.52 -15.17
N LYS A 1000 -6.82 -33.70 -14.97
CA LYS A 1000 -7.46 -34.82 -14.24
C LYS A 1000 -7.76 -34.45 -12.79
N ASN A 1001 -6.83 -33.80 -12.10
CA ASN A 1001 -7.01 -33.36 -10.72
C ASN A 1001 -8.13 -32.31 -10.61
N PHE A 1002 -8.23 -31.43 -11.59
CA PHE A 1002 -9.29 -30.42 -11.67
C PHE A 1002 -10.68 -31.05 -11.89
N PHE A 1003 -10.82 -32.03 -12.80
CA PHE A 1003 -12.08 -32.77 -12.96
C PHE A 1003 -12.47 -33.55 -11.70
N HIS A 1004 -11.49 -34.03 -10.92
CA HIS A 1004 -11.73 -34.62 -9.62
C HIS A 1004 -12.28 -33.60 -8.61
N ARG A 1005 -11.74 -32.38 -8.58
CA ARG A 1005 -12.25 -31.28 -7.71
C ARG A 1005 -13.65 -30.83 -8.09
N ILE A 1006 -13.98 -30.78 -9.39
CA ILE A 1006 -15.35 -30.48 -9.84
C ILE A 1006 -16.32 -31.60 -9.42
N ARG A 1007 -15.91 -32.87 -9.53
CA ARG A 1007 -16.71 -33.99 -9.02
C ARG A 1007 -16.94 -33.90 -7.51
N ALA A 1008 -15.92 -33.51 -6.74
CA ALA A 1008 -16.03 -33.29 -5.31
C ALA A 1008 -17.01 -32.15 -4.96
N CYS A 1009 -16.95 -31.01 -5.67
CA CYS A 1009 -17.94 -29.92 -5.52
C CYS A 1009 -19.36 -30.36 -5.89
N SER A 1010 -19.53 -31.28 -6.85
CA SER A 1010 -20.86 -31.81 -7.21
C SER A 1010 -21.42 -32.81 -6.19
N GLN A 1011 -20.57 -33.42 -5.37
CA GLN A 1011 -20.99 -34.32 -4.28
C GLN A 1011 -21.31 -33.55 -2.99
N GLN A 1012 -20.67 -32.40 -2.77
CA GLN A 1012 -20.94 -31.53 -1.61
C GLN A 1012 -22.30 -30.84 -1.64
N SER A 1013 -22.98 -30.77 -2.80
CA SER A 1013 -24.34 -30.22 -2.92
C SER A 1013 -25.47 -31.25 -2.70
N ARG A 1014 -25.16 -32.52 -2.39
CA ARG A 1014 -26.16 -33.59 -2.19
C ARG A 1014 -26.19 -34.23 -0.79
N GLY A 1015 -25.45 -33.69 0.18
CA GLY A 1015 -25.28 -34.32 1.49
C GLY A 1015 -25.61 -33.45 2.70
N ASN A 1016 -26.73 -32.73 2.70
CA ASN A 1016 -27.33 -32.20 3.93
C ASN A 1016 -28.62 -32.96 4.22
N LEU A 1017 -28.50 -34.08 4.96
CA LEU A 1017 -29.55 -34.75 5.74
C LEU A 1017 -28.91 -35.97 6.44
N ASN A 1018 -28.31 -35.74 7.61
CA ASN A 1018 -28.53 -36.55 8.81
C ASN A 1018 -27.75 -35.96 9.99
N LEU A 1019 -28.52 -35.51 10.99
CA LEU A 1019 -28.06 -35.30 12.35
C LEU A 1019 -27.47 -36.62 12.90
N ASN A 1020 -26.36 -36.53 13.62
CA ASN A 1020 -26.23 -37.07 14.97
C ASN A 1020 -25.00 -36.47 15.67
N SER A 1021 -25.30 -35.65 16.69
CA SER A 1021 -24.46 -35.35 17.84
C SER A 1021 -23.92 -36.61 18.52
N VAL A 1022 -22.74 -36.53 19.18
CA VAL A 1022 -22.46 -36.97 20.58
C VAL A 1022 -20.95 -37.28 20.82
N TYR A 1023 -20.38 -36.48 21.73
CA TYR A 1023 -19.40 -36.77 22.82
C TYR A 1023 -17.87 -36.89 22.61
N VAL A 1024 -17.19 -35.97 23.30
CA VAL A 1024 -16.13 -36.09 24.33
C VAL A 1024 -15.55 -37.50 24.59
N GLY A 1025 -14.21 -37.59 24.57
CA GLY A 1025 -13.44 -38.66 25.22
C GLY A 1025 -11.92 -38.59 25.00
N TYR A 1026 -11.18 -38.07 26.00
CA TYR A 1026 -9.90 -38.68 26.44
C TYR A 1026 -10.21 -40.10 27.00
N PRO A 1027 -9.28 -41.08 27.22
CA PRO A 1027 -7.80 -41.02 27.22
C PRO A 1027 -7.06 -42.30 26.67
N ILE A 1028 -5.73 -42.36 26.91
CA ILE A 1028 -4.78 -43.51 26.99
C ILE A 1028 -4.46 -44.29 25.69
N ASN A 1029 -3.29 -44.00 25.08
CA ASN A 1029 -2.03 -44.77 25.24
C ASN A 1029 -0.86 -44.03 24.57
#